data_AF-A0A8U1BY32-F1
#
_entry.id   AF-A0A8U1BY32-F1
#
_cell.length_a   1.000
_cell.length_b   1.000
_cell.length_c   1.000
_cell.angle_alpha   90.00
_cell.angle_beta   90.00
_cell.angle_gamma   90.00
#
_symmetry.space_group_name_H-M   'P 1'
#
loop_
_entity.id
_entity.type
_entity.pdbx_description
1 polymer ?
#
loop_
_entity_poly.entity_id
_entity_poly.type
_entity_poly.pdbx_seq_one_letter_code
_entity_poly.pdbx_strand_id
1 'polypeptide(L)'
;MVMFIRTILLYCYVILHSRSVNCMESESELCYPIRLDEEQYEPNVFDNGEDILTGIIVLKIRAFQQELVLDLHPDSNFLAPIVSASSPAASGDLSRCFYSGYVNSDRLSYAALSLCKGLQGAFGFNGWEYFIKPVHNDTTSGNTRSAESVHVIRRRSNANFNGNSTSRCAVDTGLSPEVAASLEKYKHLYKGHNGTETMLKGIQGRSKRFASIPRSKRFASIPRYVETLVVADESMASFHGDDLKHYLLTLMSVAARLYKHPSILNYINIVVVKFIVLTDDDKGPKVSGNAAMTLRNFCTWQKKMNKNNDKHPEYWDTAILFTKQDLCGASTCDTLGMADVGTMCDPKRSCSVIEDDGLPSAFTTAHELGHVFNMPHDNVKACEETFGKLKDNHMMSPTLIQINRTSPWSPCSAAIITDFLDSGHGECLLDQPLKPLALPEVLPGSSYSLDRQCELAFGDGSKPCPFMQPPCGRLWCTGMSRGQLVCQTRHFPWADGTACGDGKLCMRGVCMDKMDIHKTKVDGRWGRWGSFGSCSRTCGGGVQLAKRECNNPVPSNGGKYCQGVRVKYRSCSLNPCSDTGKSYREEQCEAFNGFSLNTNRLTPSVVWVPKYSGVSPKDKCKLICRANGTGYFYVLAPKVVDGTPCSPDSSAVCVQGKCIKAGCDGKLGSNKKFDKCGICGGDNKSCKKVSGLFTKPIHGYNFVVMLPVGASNIDVRQRGYKGLVSDDNYLAVKNSQGQYLLNGNYVVSAVERDIIVKGSLLRYSGTAGLAETLLAVKPLREALTVEVLSVGQMTPPRIRYSFYLARESKDKKKEERARSHNSVLAEDVGGGQKGGEGGDLLKKSSYSIEGPIPGKWSAGMWDKCSVTCGRGVQGRLVQCLGQDGEPGLNCDSIVRPSATRVCADPCPVWEIGEWSPCSRSCGKGFKRRPLRCTTQTGLQLPRDHCIAGKRKPQELDFCHLKPC
;
A
#
# COMPACT_ATOMS: atom_id res chain seq x y z
N MET A 1 -22.89 -24.79 -63.84
CA MET A 1 -22.66 -25.83 -62.80
C MET A 1 -21.69 -25.37 -61.70
N VAL A 2 -20.51 -24.84 -62.03
CA VAL A 2 -19.48 -24.48 -61.02
C VAL A 2 -19.87 -23.28 -60.13
N MET A 3 -20.62 -22.29 -60.64
CA MET A 3 -21.05 -21.16 -59.82
C MET A 3 -22.19 -21.51 -58.84
N PHE A 4 -23.11 -22.38 -59.24
CA PHE A 4 -24.23 -22.81 -58.38
C PHE A 4 -23.75 -23.64 -57.18
N ILE A 5 -22.70 -24.45 -57.38
CA ILE A 5 -22.06 -25.22 -56.31
C ILE A 5 -21.30 -24.30 -55.34
N ARG A 6 -20.71 -23.21 -55.82
CA ARG A 6 -20.04 -22.22 -54.96
C ARG A 6 -21.01 -21.43 -54.09
N THR A 7 -22.20 -21.10 -54.60
CA THR A 7 -23.22 -20.39 -53.80
C THR A 7 -23.81 -21.29 -52.72
N ILE A 8 -24.05 -22.58 -53.02
CA ILE A 8 -24.49 -23.57 -52.04
C ILE A 8 -23.39 -23.83 -50.99
N LEU A 9 -22.11 -23.91 -51.39
CA LEU A 9 -21.00 -24.07 -50.45
C LEU A 9 -20.80 -22.84 -49.55
N LEU A 10 -21.00 -21.62 -50.06
CA LEU A 10 -20.96 -20.42 -49.21
C LEU A 10 -22.13 -20.37 -48.23
N TYR A 11 -23.34 -20.77 -48.67
CA TYR A 11 -24.51 -20.82 -47.80
C TYR A 11 -24.35 -21.89 -46.72
N CYS A 12 -23.79 -23.06 -47.06
CA CYS A 12 -23.38 -24.08 -46.09
C CYS A 12 -22.26 -23.59 -45.16
N TYR A 13 -21.29 -22.81 -45.65
CA TYR A 13 -20.20 -22.27 -44.82
C TYR A 13 -20.70 -21.22 -43.82
N VAL A 14 -21.69 -20.40 -44.19
CA VAL A 14 -22.31 -19.41 -43.28
C VAL A 14 -23.20 -20.10 -42.24
N ILE A 15 -23.91 -21.18 -42.59
CA ILE A 15 -24.71 -21.97 -41.63
C ILE A 15 -23.82 -22.85 -40.72
N LEU A 16 -22.67 -23.34 -41.20
CA LEU A 16 -21.70 -24.10 -40.40
C LEU A 16 -20.80 -23.21 -39.51
N HIS A 17 -20.66 -21.92 -39.82
CA HIS A 17 -19.91 -20.95 -39.01
C HIS A 17 -20.75 -19.97 -38.19
N SER A 18 -22.07 -20.09 -38.19
CA SER A 18 -22.88 -19.55 -37.10
C SER A 18 -22.76 -20.45 -35.85
N ARG A 19 -21.60 -20.39 -35.18
CA ARG A 19 -21.56 -20.69 -33.74
C ARG A 19 -21.72 -19.39 -32.99
N SER A 20 -22.91 -19.24 -32.46
CA SER A 20 -23.27 -18.47 -31.28
C SER A 20 -22.08 -18.35 -30.31
N VAL A 21 -21.79 -17.13 -29.86
CA VAL A 21 -21.02 -16.92 -28.64
C VAL A 21 -21.85 -17.50 -27.51
N ASN A 22 -21.66 -18.79 -27.21
CA ASN A 22 -22.22 -19.38 -26.02
C ASN A 22 -21.52 -18.73 -24.82
N CYS A 23 -22.32 -18.04 -24.01
CA CYS A 23 -22.03 -17.74 -22.62
C CYS A 23 -21.37 -18.95 -21.95
N MET A 24 -20.42 -18.71 -21.01
CA MET A 24 -19.99 -19.72 -20.03
C MET A 24 -21.21 -20.49 -19.54
N GLU A 25 -21.32 -21.77 -19.89
CA GLU A 25 -22.43 -22.63 -19.46
C GLU A 25 -22.38 -22.76 -17.94
N SER A 26 -23.39 -22.23 -17.26
CA SER A 26 -23.72 -22.66 -15.90
C SER A 26 -24.18 -24.10 -15.99
N GLU A 27 -23.42 -25.06 -15.46
CA GLU A 27 -23.87 -26.44 -15.36
C GLU A 27 -25.11 -26.50 -14.45
N SER A 28 -26.19 -27.11 -14.94
CA SER A 28 -27.46 -27.25 -14.23
C SER A 28 -27.87 -28.71 -14.12
N GLU A 29 -28.26 -29.15 -12.93
CA GLU A 29 -28.72 -30.52 -12.66
C GLU A 29 -30.02 -30.47 -11.86
N LEU A 30 -30.81 -31.56 -11.92
CA LEU A 30 -31.97 -31.74 -11.04
C LEU A 30 -31.53 -32.46 -9.78
N CYS A 31 -31.96 -31.97 -8.61
CA CYS A 31 -31.64 -32.58 -7.34
C CYS A 31 -32.87 -32.73 -6.45
N TYR A 32 -32.79 -33.67 -5.51
CA TYR A 32 -33.80 -33.96 -4.51
C TYR A 32 -33.18 -33.74 -3.12
N PRO A 33 -33.50 -32.62 -2.44
CA PRO A 33 -33.05 -32.38 -1.08
C PRO A 33 -33.74 -33.35 -0.10
N ILE A 34 -32.95 -33.99 0.77
CA ILE A 34 -33.43 -34.92 1.81
C ILE A 34 -33.17 -34.27 3.17
N ARG A 35 -34.19 -34.21 4.03
CA ARG A 35 -34.05 -33.72 5.42
C ARG A 35 -33.52 -34.84 6.32
N LEU A 36 -32.48 -34.56 7.11
CA LEU A 36 -31.79 -35.57 7.95
C LEU A 36 -32.09 -35.45 9.46
N ASP A 37 -32.84 -34.44 9.89
CA ASP A 37 -33.14 -34.09 11.29
C ASP A 37 -34.40 -34.78 11.86
N GLU A 38 -35.19 -35.50 11.05
CA GLU A 38 -36.42 -36.17 11.50
C GLU A 38 -36.23 -37.63 11.99
N GLU A 39 -35.03 -38.22 11.91
CA GLU A 39 -34.81 -39.64 12.24
C GLU A 39 -34.31 -39.96 13.67
N GLN A 40 -34.12 -38.97 14.56
CA GLN A 40 -33.65 -39.23 15.93
C GLN A 40 -34.30 -38.32 16.98
N TYR A 41 -35.38 -38.77 17.64
CA TYR A 41 -35.60 -38.61 19.10
C TYR A 41 -36.95 -39.24 19.55
N GLU A 42 -36.89 -40.26 20.41
CA GLU A 42 -38.04 -40.75 21.20
C GLU A 42 -38.35 -39.82 22.40
N PRO A 43 -39.62 -39.68 22.85
CA PRO A 43 -40.00 -38.70 23.86
C PRO A 43 -40.00 -39.28 25.28
N ASN A 44 -39.32 -38.64 26.23
CA ASN A 44 -39.55 -38.86 27.67
C ASN A 44 -39.31 -37.61 28.54
N VAL A 45 -40.39 -37.18 29.21
CA VAL A 45 -40.54 -36.63 30.57
C VAL A 45 -40.06 -35.19 30.91
N PHE A 46 -41.04 -34.42 31.43
CA PHE A 46 -41.06 -33.08 32.08
C PHE A 46 -39.96 -32.90 33.17
N ASP A 47 -39.42 -31.72 33.50
CA ASP A 47 -40.10 -30.46 33.85
C ASP A 47 -39.10 -29.27 33.98
N ASN A 48 -39.61 -28.07 33.69
CA ASN A 48 -39.23 -26.70 34.10
C ASN A 48 -37.87 -26.06 33.78
N GLY A 49 -37.93 -25.10 32.84
CA GLY A 49 -37.29 -23.78 32.97
C GLY A 49 -36.00 -23.58 32.17
N GLU A 50 -36.12 -22.79 31.08
CA GLU A 50 -35.02 -22.28 30.23
C GLU A 50 -34.15 -23.34 29.55
N ASP A 51 -34.54 -23.79 28.34
CA ASP A 51 -33.55 -24.00 27.26
C ASP A 51 -34.16 -24.10 25.84
N ILE A 52 -33.53 -23.30 24.97
CA ILE A 52 -33.35 -23.31 23.51
C ILE A 52 -33.95 -24.52 22.75
N LEU A 53 -35.02 -24.29 21.96
CA LEU A 53 -35.41 -25.17 20.85
C LEU A 53 -34.66 -24.77 19.58
N THR A 54 -33.60 -25.50 19.27
CA THR A 54 -32.73 -25.36 18.11
C THR A 54 -33.51 -25.64 16.81
N GLY A 55 -33.90 -24.59 16.09
CA GLY A 55 -34.50 -24.66 14.74
C GLY A 55 -33.51 -25.06 13.64
N ILE A 56 -32.54 -25.92 13.96
CA ILE A 56 -31.48 -26.35 13.05
C ILE A 56 -32.06 -27.38 12.08
N ILE A 57 -31.86 -27.15 10.78
CA ILE A 57 -32.31 -28.05 9.71
C ILE A 57 -31.06 -28.57 9.00
N VAL A 58 -30.98 -29.88 8.82
CA VAL A 58 -29.90 -30.51 8.05
C VAL A 58 -30.46 -31.05 6.74
N LEU A 59 -30.02 -30.50 5.61
CA LEU A 59 -30.45 -30.91 4.28
C LEU A 59 -29.31 -31.56 3.50
N LYS A 60 -29.55 -32.74 2.95
CA LYS A 60 -28.64 -33.47 2.09
C LYS A 60 -29.05 -33.34 0.64
N ILE A 61 -28.15 -32.85 -0.21
CA ILE A 61 -28.35 -32.66 -1.64
C ILE A 61 -27.31 -33.49 -2.40
N ARG A 62 -27.77 -34.32 -3.34
CA ARG A 62 -26.90 -34.99 -4.30
C ARG A 62 -27.02 -34.28 -5.65
N ALA A 63 -25.91 -33.70 -6.10
CA ALA A 63 -25.81 -33.01 -7.39
C ALA A 63 -24.35 -32.95 -7.84
N PHE A 64 -24.11 -32.95 -9.15
CA PHE A 64 -22.79 -32.84 -9.77
C PHE A 64 -21.78 -33.88 -9.29
N GLN A 65 -22.26 -35.12 -9.06
CA GLN A 65 -21.49 -36.24 -8.49
C GLN A 65 -20.90 -35.95 -7.10
N GLN A 66 -21.46 -34.98 -6.38
CA GLN A 66 -21.08 -34.63 -5.01
C GLN A 66 -22.27 -34.77 -4.07
N GLU A 67 -21.95 -35.07 -2.82
CA GLU A 67 -22.91 -35.05 -1.71
C GLU A 67 -22.64 -33.80 -0.88
N LEU A 68 -23.66 -32.95 -0.74
CA LEU A 68 -23.59 -31.65 -0.09
C LEU A 68 -24.59 -31.65 1.06
N VAL A 69 -24.09 -31.61 2.28
CA VAL A 69 -24.89 -31.53 3.51
C VAL A 69 -24.91 -30.07 3.96
N LEU A 70 -26.09 -29.49 4.09
CA LEU A 70 -26.33 -28.12 4.49
C LEU A 70 -26.77 -28.10 5.96
N ASP A 71 -25.92 -27.58 6.83
CA ASP A 71 -26.20 -27.38 8.25
C ASP A 71 -26.81 -25.98 8.41
N LEU A 72 -28.15 -25.90 8.48
CA LEU A 72 -28.90 -24.65 8.40
C LEU A 72 -29.46 -24.24 9.76
N HIS A 73 -29.40 -22.94 10.07
CA HIS A 73 -29.91 -22.33 11.29
C HIS A 73 -30.89 -21.20 10.93
N PRO A 74 -31.94 -20.95 11.74
CA PRO A 74 -32.89 -19.87 11.45
C PRO A 74 -32.19 -18.52 11.53
N ASP A 75 -32.36 -17.68 10.52
CA ASP A 75 -31.73 -16.36 10.44
C ASP A 75 -32.73 -15.30 9.98
N SER A 76 -33.31 -14.60 10.94
CA SER A 76 -34.30 -13.54 10.72
C SER A 76 -33.68 -12.22 10.23
N ASN A 77 -32.35 -12.10 10.16
CA ASN A 77 -31.67 -10.89 9.70
C ASN A 77 -31.70 -10.70 8.17
N PHE A 78 -32.29 -11.66 7.43
CA PHE A 78 -32.57 -11.52 6.00
C PHE A 78 -33.72 -10.54 5.69
N LEU A 79 -34.47 -10.09 6.70
CA LEU A 79 -35.54 -9.09 6.56
C LEU A 79 -35.05 -7.72 7.03
N ALA A 80 -35.14 -6.70 6.17
CA ALA A 80 -34.96 -5.32 6.57
C ALA A 80 -36.05 -4.92 7.59
N PRO A 81 -35.77 -4.04 8.58
CA PRO A 81 -36.72 -3.70 9.64
C PRO A 81 -37.80 -2.72 9.14
N ILE A 82 -38.77 -3.22 8.37
CA ILE A 82 -40.07 -2.56 8.13
C ILE A 82 -41.11 -3.65 7.88
N VAL A 83 -41.68 -4.26 8.94
CA VAL A 83 -43.13 -4.54 9.07
C VAL A 83 -43.40 -4.80 10.55
N SER A 84 -43.68 -3.73 11.31
CA SER A 84 -44.42 -3.85 12.58
C SER A 84 -45.37 -2.65 12.69
N ALA A 85 -46.61 -2.88 12.26
CA ALA A 85 -47.87 -2.42 12.86
C ALA A 85 -48.94 -1.95 11.84
N SER A 86 -50.15 -2.51 12.03
CA SER A 86 -51.47 -2.35 11.35
C SER A 86 -51.63 -3.11 10.02
N SER A 87 -52.43 -4.18 9.86
CA SER A 87 -53.65 -4.65 10.53
C SER A 87 -53.88 -6.18 10.28
N PRO A 88 -54.81 -6.86 11.00
CA PRO A 88 -54.78 -8.31 11.24
C PRO A 88 -55.69 -9.10 10.29
N ALA A 89 -55.13 -9.69 9.23
CA ALA A 89 -55.75 -10.79 8.48
C ALA A 89 -54.76 -11.43 7.47
N ALA A 90 -53.60 -11.89 7.94
CA ALA A 90 -52.72 -12.86 7.26
C ALA A 90 -51.49 -13.15 8.15
N SER A 91 -51.70 -13.77 9.31
CA SER A 91 -50.60 -14.16 10.20
C SER A 91 -49.95 -15.46 9.72
N GLY A 92 -48.82 -15.33 9.01
CA GLY A 92 -47.82 -16.38 8.89
C GLY A 92 -46.46 -15.73 9.12
N ASP A 93 -45.79 -16.11 10.21
CA ASP A 93 -44.54 -15.54 10.69
C ASP A 93 -43.39 -15.79 9.68
N LEU A 94 -43.22 -14.90 8.70
CA LEU A 94 -42.18 -14.96 7.64
C LEU A 94 -40.75 -15.03 8.20
N SER A 95 -40.54 -14.67 9.47
CA SER A 95 -39.25 -14.72 10.17
C SER A 95 -38.72 -16.15 10.35
N ARG A 96 -39.60 -17.16 10.27
CA ARG A 96 -39.25 -18.59 10.46
C ARG A 96 -38.85 -19.33 9.18
N CYS A 97 -38.77 -18.62 8.04
CA CYS A 97 -38.55 -19.22 6.73
C CYS A 97 -37.13 -19.08 6.17
N PHE A 98 -36.31 -18.21 6.75
CA PHE A 98 -34.98 -17.89 6.25
C PHE A 98 -33.94 -18.57 7.11
N TYR A 99 -32.98 -19.20 6.44
CA TYR A 99 -31.96 -19.98 7.07
C TYR A 99 -30.58 -19.60 6.51
N SER A 100 -29.60 -19.49 7.40
CA SER A 100 -28.19 -19.39 7.04
C SER A 100 -27.41 -20.54 7.65
N GLY A 101 -26.28 -20.89 7.06
CA GLY A 101 -25.57 -22.09 7.50
C GLY A 101 -24.28 -22.37 6.75
N TYR A 102 -23.81 -23.61 6.91
CA TYR A 102 -22.57 -24.10 6.33
C TYR A 102 -22.82 -25.36 5.51
N VAL A 103 -21.87 -25.69 4.64
CA VAL A 103 -21.90 -26.87 3.78
C VAL A 103 -20.81 -27.84 4.24
N ASN A 104 -21.18 -29.11 4.45
CA ASN A 104 -20.31 -30.19 4.92
C ASN A 104 -19.51 -29.81 6.18
N SER A 105 -20.14 -29.03 7.08
CA SER A 105 -19.54 -28.49 8.30
C SER A 105 -18.27 -27.64 8.09
N ASP A 106 -18.00 -27.17 6.86
CA ASP A 106 -16.90 -26.25 6.56
C ASP A 106 -17.29 -24.80 6.94
N ARG A 107 -16.62 -24.21 7.93
CA ARG A 107 -16.90 -22.84 8.39
C ARG A 107 -16.49 -21.74 7.39
N LEU A 108 -15.73 -22.07 6.35
CA LEU A 108 -15.37 -21.15 5.26
C LEU A 108 -16.38 -21.18 4.11
N SER A 109 -17.30 -22.14 4.13
CA SER A 109 -18.45 -22.20 3.25
C SER A 109 -19.59 -21.31 3.77
N TYR A 110 -20.61 -21.08 2.95
CA TYR A 110 -21.81 -20.37 3.39
C TYR A 110 -23.03 -20.92 2.67
N ALA A 111 -24.18 -20.89 3.35
CA ALA A 111 -25.48 -21.19 2.78
C ALA A 111 -26.48 -20.11 3.22
N ALA A 112 -27.33 -19.67 2.30
CA ALA A 112 -28.39 -18.70 2.53
C ALA A 112 -29.63 -19.13 1.73
N LEU A 113 -30.62 -19.66 2.42
CA LEU A 113 -31.74 -20.40 1.83
C LEU A 113 -33.07 -19.97 2.45
N SER A 114 -34.12 -19.95 1.63
CA SER A 114 -35.50 -19.73 2.04
C SER A 114 -36.30 -21.01 1.81
N LEU A 115 -37.09 -21.42 2.81
CA LEU A 115 -37.99 -22.58 2.73
C LEU A 115 -39.46 -22.16 2.50
N CYS A 116 -39.77 -20.87 2.51
CA CYS A 116 -41.14 -20.32 2.50
C CYS A 116 -41.97 -20.68 1.26
N LYS A 117 -41.32 -20.94 0.12
CA LYS A 117 -41.96 -21.36 -1.14
C LYS A 117 -41.23 -22.56 -1.76
N GLY A 118 -40.72 -23.45 -0.91
CA GLY A 118 -39.78 -24.52 -1.28
C GLY A 118 -38.32 -24.05 -1.20
N LEU A 119 -37.37 -25.00 -1.21
CA LEU A 119 -35.94 -24.72 -1.02
C LEU A 119 -35.37 -23.84 -2.16
N GLN A 120 -35.11 -22.58 -1.86
CA GLN A 120 -34.52 -21.63 -2.81
C GLN A 120 -33.44 -20.77 -2.17
N GLY A 121 -32.38 -20.48 -2.91
CA GLY A 121 -31.31 -19.60 -2.46
C GLY A 121 -29.96 -20.03 -2.99
N ALA A 122 -28.88 -19.69 -2.28
CA ALA A 122 -27.53 -19.92 -2.75
C ALA A 122 -26.61 -20.39 -1.63
N PHE A 123 -25.60 -21.18 -2.00
CA PHE A 123 -24.54 -21.60 -1.09
C PHE A 123 -23.21 -21.75 -1.82
N GLY A 124 -22.10 -21.51 -1.14
CA GLY A 124 -20.75 -21.57 -1.69
C GLY A 124 -19.92 -22.63 -0.98
N PHE A 125 -19.23 -23.49 -1.75
CA PHE A 125 -18.37 -24.54 -1.23
C PHE A 125 -17.21 -24.82 -2.20
N ASN A 126 -15.97 -24.92 -1.68
CA ASN A 126 -14.76 -25.23 -2.46
C ASN A 126 -14.52 -24.36 -3.73
N GLY A 127 -14.79 -23.05 -3.64
CA GLY A 127 -14.60 -22.12 -4.75
C GLY A 127 -15.68 -22.21 -5.84
N TRP A 128 -16.79 -22.90 -5.56
CA TRP A 128 -17.97 -22.97 -6.42
C TRP A 128 -19.16 -22.33 -5.71
N GLU A 129 -19.96 -21.62 -6.49
CA GLU A 129 -21.24 -21.08 -6.02
C GLU A 129 -22.38 -21.87 -6.64
N TYR A 130 -23.29 -22.33 -5.78
CA TYR A 130 -24.46 -23.12 -6.11
C TYR A 130 -25.73 -22.29 -5.90
N PHE A 131 -26.64 -22.34 -6.87
CA PHE A 131 -27.95 -21.71 -6.80
C PHE A 131 -29.02 -22.78 -6.92
N ILE A 132 -29.91 -22.87 -5.95
CA ILE A 132 -31.00 -23.85 -5.92
C ILE A 132 -32.35 -23.15 -5.96
N LYS A 133 -33.30 -23.71 -6.72
CA LYS A 133 -34.68 -23.23 -6.78
C LYS A 133 -35.66 -24.37 -7.12
N PRO A 134 -36.91 -24.30 -6.65
CA PRO A 134 -37.92 -25.31 -6.97
C PRO A 134 -38.34 -25.23 -8.44
N VAL A 135 -38.69 -26.37 -9.03
CA VAL A 135 -39.30 -26.45 -10.37
C VAL A 135 -40.80 -26.17 -10.23
N HIS A 136 -41.30 -25.06 -10.79
CA HIS A 136 -42.73 -24.75 -10.76
C HIS A 136 -43.50 -25.67 -11.73
N ASN A 137 -44.40 -26.49 -11.18
CA ASN A 137 -45.56 -27.00 -11.92
C ASN A 137 -46.80 -26.22 -11.47
N ASP A 138 -47.33 -25.39 -12.38
CA ASP A 138 -48.65 -24.81 -12.22
C ASP A 138 -49.67 -25.81 -12.75
N THR A 139 -50.36 -26.51 -11.84
CA THR A 139 -51.82 -26.80 -11.90
C THR A 139 -52.21 -27.73 -10.73
N THR A 140 -53.30 -27.34 -10.06
CA THR A 140 -54.13 -28.08 -9.08
C THR A 140 -53.70 -28.16 -7.60
N SER A 141 -54.48 -27.43 -6.79
CA SER A 141 -55.10 -27.75 -5.48
C SER A 141 -54.34 -28.53 -4.38
N GLY A 142 -54.26 -27.92 -3.18
CA GLY A 142 -54.40 -28.62 -1.89
C GLY A 142 -53.13 -29.07 -1.16
N ASN A 143 -52.87 -28.46 0.00
CA ASN A 143 -52.12 -28.89 1.20
C ASN A 143 -50.87 -29.80 1.09
N THR A 144 -49.81 -29.33 1.78
CA THR A 144 -48.49 -29.95 2.07
C THR A 144 -47.41 -29.80 0.97
N ARG A 145 -46.69 -28.68 0.98
CA ARG A 145 -45.45 -28.51 0.20
C ARG A 145 -44.24 -28.80 1.10
N SER A 146 -43.88 -30.08 1.21
CA SER A 146 -42.65 -30.57 1.86
C SER A 146 -41.40 -30.11 1.09
N ALA A 147 -40.25 -30.05 1.78
CA ALA A 147 -38.94 -29.68 1.23
C ALA A 147 -38.40 -30.68 0.16
N GLU A 148 -39.12 -31.76 -0.13
CA GLU A 148 -38.75 -32.91 -0.96
C GLU A 148 -39.21 -32.81 -2.43
N SER A 149 -39.64 -31.63 -2.88
CA SER A 149 -39.96 -31.39 -4.29
C SER A 149 -38.69 -31.37 -5.18
N VAL A 150 -38.85 -31.47 -6.51
CA VAL A 150 -37.72 -31.42 -7.45
C VAL A 150 -37.15 -29.99 -7.51
N HIS A 151 -35.83 -29.84 -7.37
CA HIS A 151 -35.13 -28.55 -7.50
C HIS A 151 -34.16 -28.56 -8.67
N VAL A 152 -33.98 -27.40 -9.30
CA VAL A 152 -32.88 -27.15 -10.23
C VAL A 152 -31.75 -26.51 -9.44
N ILE A 153 -30.57 -27.14 -9.48
CA ILE A 153 -29.34 -26.59 -8.93
C ILE A 153 -28.39 -26.20 -10.05
N ARG A 154 -27.79 -25.01 -9.96
CA ARG A 154 -26.81 -24.49 -10.94
C ARG A 154 -25.50 -24.17 -10.23
N ARG A 155 -24.36 -24.50 -10.83
CA ARG A 155 -23.04 -24.14 -10.28
C ARG A 155 -22.21 -23.23 -11.19
N ARG A 156 -21.41 -22.35 -10.60
CA ARG A 156 -20.39 -21.54 -11.29
C ARG A 156 -19.06 -21.51 -10.53
N SER A 157 -17.95 -21.51 -11.25
CA SER A 157 -16.59 -21.42 -10.66
C SER A 157 -16.30 -19.98 -10.26
N ASN A 158 -15.89 -19.78 -9.01
CA ASN A 158 -15.50 -18.48 -8.48
C ASN A 158 -13.96 -18.40 -8.43
N ALA A 159 -13.35 -17.78 -9.45
CA ALA A 159 -11.90 -17.65 -9.58
C ALA A 159 -11.27 -16.53 -8.71
N ASN A 160 -12.05 -15.83 -7.87
CA ASN A 160 -11.59 -14.67 -7.10
C ASN A 160 -12.18 -14.61 -5.68
N PHE A 161 -12.08 -15.70 -4.90
CA PHE A 161 -12.42 -15.63 -3.47
C PHE A 161 -11.16 -15.44 -2.61
N ASN A 162 -10.91 -14.20 -2.21
CA ASN A 162 -10.27 -13.87 -0.93
C ASN A 162 -11.41 -13.49 0.03
N GLY A 163 -11.74 -14.36 0.97
CA GLY A 163 -12.78 -14.12 1.96
C GLY A 163 -12.40 -13.01 2.93
N ASN A 164 -12.93 -11.80 2.70
CA ASN A 164 -13.21 -10.75 3.70
C ASN A 164 -13.75 -9.49 3.01
N SER A 165 -14.91 -9.59 2.34
CA SER A 165 -15.62 -8.41 1.81
C SER A 165 -16.90 -8.16 2.59
N THR A 166 -16.90 -7.11 3.43
CA THR A 166 -18.11 -6.60 4.10
C THR A 166 -18.59 -5.27 3.50
N SER A 167 -18.09 -4.87 2.32
CA SER A 167 -18.57 -3.69 1.60
C SER A 167 -19.73 -4.05 0.64
N ARG A 168 -20.87 -3.36 0.80
CA ARG A 168 -22.05 -3.47 -0.08
C ARG A 168 -21.89 -2.79 -1.44
N CYS A 169 -20.78 -2.10 -1.65
CA CYS A 169 -20.25 -1.74 -2.97
C CYS A 169 -18.91 -2.47 -3.07
N ALA A 170 -18.62 -3.19 -4.15
CA ALA A 170 -17.44 -4.03 -4.32
C ALA A 170 -16.10 -3.25 -4.39
N VAL A 171 -15.83 -2.47 -3.35
CA VAL A 171 -14.58 -1.81 -3.03
C VAL A 171 -13.89 -2.73 -2.03
N ASP A 172 -12.70 -3.20 -2.37
CA ASP A 172 -11.87 -4.04 -1.53
C ASP A 172 -11.84 -3.47 -0.10
N THR A 173 -12.44 -4.16 0.88
CA THR A 173 -12.28 -3.87 2.31
C THR A 173 -10.88 -4.21 2.81
N GLY A 174 -10.02 -4.75 1.93
CA GLY A 174 -8.59 -4.76 2.10
C GLY A 174 -8.07 -3.33 2.24
N LEU A 175 -7.74 -2.96 3.48
CA LEU A 175 -6.82 -1.86 3.81
C LEU A 175 -5.76 -1.74 2.72
N SER A 176 -5.73 -0.62 1.99
CA SER A 176 -4.45 -0.22 1.43
C SER A 176 -3.53 0.03 2.64
N PRO A 177 -2.33 -0.58 2.70
CA PRO A 177 -1.34 -0.28 3.74
C PRO A 177 -1.08 1.24 3.89
N GLU A 178 -1.39 2.02 2.85
CA GLU A 178 -1.24 3.46 2.79
C GLU A 178 -2.30 4.19 3.63
N VAL A 179 -3.56 3.73 3.67
CA VAL A 179 -4.62 4.33 4.51
C VAL A 179 -4.36 4.05 6.00
N ALA A 180 -3.99 2.83 6.35
CA ALA A 180 -3.62 2.45 7.72
C ALA A 180 -2.44 3.31 8.24
N ALA A 181 -1.40 3.47 7.43
CA ALA A 181 -0.22 4.26 7.77
C ALA A 181 -0.49 5.79 7.77
N SER A 182 -1.47 6.27 7.02
CA SER A 182 -1.92 7.67 7.07
C SER A 182 -2.60 8.00 8.41
N LEU A 183 -3.39 7.06 8.93
CA LEU A 183 -4.17 7.20 10.16
C LEU A 183 -3.35 6.96 11.43
N GLU A 184 -2.27 6.18 11.36
CA GLU A 184 -1.37 5.91 12.48
C GLU A 184 -0.82 7.20 13.15
N LYS A 185 -0.68 8.29 12.38
CA LYS A 185 -0.25 9.62 12.87
C LYS A 185 -1.23 10.26 13.86
N TYR A 186 -2.49 9.84 13.86
CA TYR A 186 -3.57 10.42 14.66
C TYR A 186 -3.90 9.56 15.90
N LYS A 187 -3.45 8.29 15.95
CA LYS A 187 -3.62 7.37 17.09
C LYS A 187 -3.07 7.95 18.41
N HIS A 188 -2.00 8.75 18.35
CA HIS A 188 -1.39 9.40 19.52
C HIS A 188 -2.07 10.71 19.96
N LEU A 189 -2.90 11.32 19.10
CA LEU A 189 -3.58 12.60 19.40
C LEU A 189 -4.92 12.37 20.13
N TYR A 190 -5.60 11.27 19.82
CA TYR A 190 -6.93 10.97 20.37
C TYR A 190 -6.94 10.09 21.63
N LYS A 191 -5.85 9.38 21.95
CA LYS A 191 -5.69 8.66 23.23
C LYS A 191 -5.67 9.56 24.47
N GLY A 192 -5.69 10.89 24.30
CA GLY A 192 -5.66 11.88 25.38
C GLY A 192 -6.88 12.82 25.45
N HIS A 193 -8.02 12.48 24.83
CA HIS A 193 -9.22 13.33 24.90
C HIS A 193 -10.44 12.56 25.41
N ASN A 194 -10.56 12.50 26.74
CA ASN A 194 -11.84 12.46 27.44
C ASN A 194 -11.99 13.79 28.20
N GLY A 195 -13.04 14.57 27.92
CA GLY A 195 -13.48 15.68 28.78
C GLY A 195 -13.33 17.09 28.20
N THR A 196 -14.46 17.65 27.74
CA THR A 196 -15.01 19.00 27.99
C THR A 196 -14.11 20.19 28.33
N GLU A 197 -14.35 21.30 27.62
CA GLU A 197 -14.36 22.71 28.08
C GLU A 197 -13.51 23.09 29.32
N THR A 198 -12.43 23.88 29.13
CA THR A 198 -12.21 25.21 29.75
C THR A 198 -10.76 25.75 29.57
N MET A 199 -10.68 27.02 29.12
CA MET A 199 -9.75 28.12 29.48
C MET A 199 -8.24 27.88 29.75
N LEU A 200 -7.31 28.46 28.96
CA LEU A 200 -6.73 29.84 29.06
C LEU A 200 -5.68 30.07 30.19
N LYS A 201 -4.38 30.21 29.83
CA LYS A 201 -3.53 31.44 29.97
C LYS A 201 -2.01 31.16 29.96
N GLY A 202 -1.26 32.14 29.42
CA GLY A 202 0.20 32.35 29.59
C GLY A 202 1.09 31.72 28.51
N ILE A 203 2.10 32.34 27.89
CA ILE A 203 2.81 33.62 28.06
C ILE A 203 3.36 34.05 26.67
N GLN A 204 3.41 35.36 26.46
CA GLN A 204 3.91 36.07 25.27
C GLN A 204 5.42 35.94 25.05
N GLY A 205 5.88 36.09 23.79
CA GLY A 205 7.31 36.24 23.50
C GLY A 205 7.70 36.37 22.03
N ARG A 206 7.47 37.58 21.46
CA ARG A 206 8.22 38.31 20.40
C ARG A 206 8.85 37.61 19.16
N SER A 207 8.45 38.15 17.98
CA SER A 207 9.28 38.62 16.83
C SER A 207 10.16 37.60 16.07
N LYS A 208 10.41 37.69 14.75
CA LYS A 208 10.08 38.64 13.68
C LYS A 208 10.35 37.94 12.33
N ARG A 209 9.75 38.53 11.30
CA ARG A 209 9.79 38.33 9.85
C ARG A 209 11.13 37.88 9.24
N PHE A 210 11.06 36.98 8.25
CA PHE A 210 11.76 37.12 6.97
C PHE A 210 10.90 36.50 5.86
N ALA A 211 10.64 37.30 4.83
CA ALA A 211 9.99 36.90 3.59
C ALA A 211 11.00 37.01 2.44
N SER A 212 11.14 35.97 1.62
CA SER A 212 11.07 36.02 0.15
C SER A 212 11.59 34.74 -0.53
N ILE A 213 11.00 34.46 -1.71
CA ILE A 213 11.29 33.47 -2.77
C ILE A 213 10.57 32.10 -2.67
N PRO A 214 9.81 31.68 -3.72
CA PRO A 214 8.82 30.60 -3.63
C PRO A 214 9.47 29.22 -3.69
N ARG A 215 9.76 28.68 -2.51
CA ARG A 215 9.63 27.23 -2.30
C ARG A 215 8.16 26.95 -2.05
N SER A 216 7.60 25.89 -2.66
CA SER A 216 6.32 25.30 -2.23
C SER A 216 6.27 25.35 -0.70
N LYS A 217 5.33 26.14 -0.14
CA LYS A 217 5.20 26.33 1.29
C LYS A 217 4.67 25.01 1.85
N ARG A 218 5.58 24.15 2.31
CA ARG A 218 5.26 22.79 2.77
C ARG A 218 4.45 22.85 4.07
N PHE A 219 3.51 21.93 4.25
CA PHE A 219 2.61 21.89 5.41
C PHE A 219 1.85 23.20 5.62
N ALA A 220 1.48 23.84 4.51
CA ALA A 220 0.68 25.03 4.50
C ALA A 220 -0.68 24.72 3.88
N SER A 221 -1.71 25.32 4.45
CA SER A 221 -2.98 25.44 3.74
C SER A 221 -2.76 26.38 2.56
N ILE A 222 -2.89 25.83 1.36
CA ILE A 222 -2.77 26.51 0.07
C ILE A 222 -4.09 26.26 -0.65
N PRO A 223 -4.67 27.26 -1.34
CA PRO A 223 -5.86 27.05 -2.14
C PRO A 223 -5.61 25.92 -3.15
N ARG A 224 -6.51 24.95 -3.17
CA ARG A 224 -6.58 23.89 -4.17
C ARG A 224 -7.77 24.14 -5.08
N TYR A 225 -7.60 24.00 -6.37
CA TYR A 225 -8.68 24.10 -7.36
C TYR A 225 -8.86 22.72 -7.98
N VAL A 226 -10.11 22.24 -8.02
CA VAL A 226 -10.46 20.96 -8.62
C VAL A 226 -11.22 21.24 -9.90
N GLU A 227 -10.50 21.25 -11.01
CA GLU A 227 -11.06 21.47 -12.34
C GLU A 227 -11.91 20.28 -12.74
N THR A 228 -13.22 20.49 -12.82
CA THR A 228 -14.20 19.42 -12.98
C THR A 228 -14.90 19.50 -14.32
N LEU A 229 -14.85 18.40 -15.09
CA LEU A 229 -15.75 18.18 -16.21
C LEU A 229 -17.06 17.57 -15.69
N VAL A 230 -18.20 18.17 -16.06
CA VAL A 230 -19.53 17.64 -15.78
C VAL A 230 -20.14 17.10 -17.06
N VAL A 231 -20.57 15.84 -17.04
CA VAL A 231 -21.18 15.13 -18.17
C VAL A 231 -22.57 14.65 -17.78
N ALA A 232 -23.54 14.90 -18.63
CA ALA A 232 -24.89 14.35 -18.55
C ALA A 232 -25.14 13.41 -19.72
N ASP A 233 -25.67 12.22 -19.46
CA ASP A 233 -26.09 11.30 -20.52
C ASP A 233 -27.45 11.66 -21.11
N GLU A 234 -27.91 10.87 -22.08
CA GLU A 234 -29.20 11.09 -22.75
C GLU A 234 -30.38 10.98 -21.77
N SER A 235 -30.31 10.06 -20.81
CA SER A 235 -31.36 9.86 -19.81
C SER A 235 -31.58 11.12 -18.96
N MET A 236 -30.50 11.82 -18.62
CA MET A 236 -30.55 13.10 -17.92
C MET A 236 -31.15 14.21 -18.79
N ALA A 237 -30.76 14.27 -20.07
CA ALA A 237 -31.28 15.26 -21.01
C ALA A 237 -32.79 15.08 -21.25
N SER A 238 -33.24 13.82 -21.38
CA SER A 238 -34.64 13.46 -21.56
C SER A 238 -35.49 13.85 -20.34
N PHE A 239 -35.00 13.60 -19.12
CA PHE A 239 -35.74 13.87 -17.89
C PHE A 239 -35.80 15.36 -17.52
N HIS A 240 -34.68 16.08 -17.59
CA HIS A 240 -34.59 17.47 -17.14
C HIS A 240 -34.87 18.50 -18.23
N GLY A 241 -34.81 18.10 -19.51
CA GLY A 241 -35.00 19.00 -20.66
C GLY A 241 -34.06 20.21 -20.62
N ASP A 242 -34.62 21.40 -20.89
CA ASP A 242 -33.87 22.65 -20.96
C ASP A 242 -33.24 23.07 -19.60
N ASP A 243 -33.78 22.60 -18.48
CA ASP A 243 -33.30 22.94 -17.13
C ASP A 243 -32.05 22.12 -16.71
N LEU A 244 -31.68 21.08 -17.47
CA LEU A 244 -30.58 20.16 -17.13
C LEU A 244 -29.28 20.87 -16.73
N LYS A 245 -28.89 21.89 -17.50
CA LYS A 245 -27.66 22.64 -17.24
C LYS A 245 -27.74 23.41 -15.93
N HIS A 246 -28.86 24.08 -15.65
CA HIS A 246 -29.05 24.83 -14.42
C HIS A 246 -29.12 23.90 -13.20
N TYR A 247 -29.81 22.77 -13.36
CA TYR A 247 -29.90 21.69 -12.38
C TYR A 247 -28.54 21.14 -11.97
N LEU A 248 -27.72 20.68 -12.92
CA LEU A 248 -26.41 20.12 -12.61
C LEU A 248 -25.43 21.15 -12.04
N LEU A 249 -25.48 22.40 -12.52
CA LEU A 249 -24.67 23.48 -11.91
C LEU A 249 -25.14 23.79 -10.48
N THR A 250 -26.42 23.60 -10.16
CA THR A 250 -26.93 23.73 -8.79
C THR A 250 -26.39 22.61 -7.89
N LEU A 251 -26.40 21.36 -8.36
CA LEU A 251 -25.80 20.24 -7.61
C LEU A 251 -24.31 20.48 -7.33
N MET A 252 -23.57 20.92 -8.34
CA MET A 252 -22.15 21.26 -8.21
C MET A 252 -21.91 22.44 -7.27
N SER A 253 -22.82 23.43 -7.23
CA SER A 253 -22.75 24.54 -6.26
C SER A 253 -22.88 24.05 -4.81
N VAL A 254 -23.79 23.10 -4.55
CA VAL A 254 -23.95 22.48 -3.22
C VAL A 254 -22.71 21.66 -2.84
N ALA A 255 -22.22 20.81 -3.75
CA ALA A 255 -20.98 20.04 -3.52
C ALA A 255 -19.78 20.98 -3.25
N ALA A 256 -19.64 22.05 -4.03
CA ALA A 256 -18.60 23.06 -3.82
C ALA A 256 -18.70 23.76 -2.45
N ARG A 257 -19.92 24.02 -1.95
CA ARG A 257 -20.15 24.57 -0.62
C ARG A 257 -19.77 23.58 0.49
N LEU A 258 -20.06 22.29 0.31
CA LEU A 258 -19.66 21.23 1.26
C LEU A 258 -18.13 21.15 1.39
N TYR A 259 -17.39 21.23 0.28
CA TYR A 259 -15.91 21.27 0.31
C TYR A 259 -15.31 22.58 0.83
N LYS A 260 -16.09 23.66 0.90
CA LYS A 260 -15.70 24.91 1.58
C LYS A 260 -15.98 24.90 3.08
N HIS A 261 -16.70 23.89 3.60
CA HIS A 261 -17.06 23.84 5.01
C HIS A 261 -15.81 23.65 5.91
N PRO A 262 -15.68 24.38 7.04
CA PRO A 262 -14.49 24.31 7.90
C PRO A 262 -14.14 22.91 8.41
N SER A 263 -15.11 22.00 8.53
CA SER A 263 -14.89 20.64 9.03
C SER A 263 -13.95 19.80 8.16
N ILE A 264 -13.74 20.14 6.87
CA ILE A 264 -12.76 19.44 6.01
C ILE A 264 -11.30 19.82 6.34
N LEU A 265 -11.09 20.90 7.09
CA LEU A 265 -9.78 21.42 7.52
C LEU A 265 -8.77 21.74 6.41
N ASN A 266 -9.25 21.93 5.17
CA ASN A 266 -8.43 22.23 3.99
C ASN A 266 -9.10 23.29 3.12
N TYR A 267 -8.30 24.01 2.35
CA TYR A 267 -8.80 25.04 1.42
C TYR A 267 -8.98 24.46 0.02
N ILE A 268 -10.18 23.95 -0.28
CA ILE A 268 -10.52 23.30 -1.54
C ILE A 268 -11.61 24.10 -2.26
N ASN A 269 -11.43 24.31 -3.56
CA ASN A 269 -12.41 24.95 -4.43
C ASN A 269 -12.76 23.99 -5.56
N ILE A 270 -14.00 23.51 -5.58
CA ILE A 270 -14.52 22.77 -6.73
C ILE A 270 -14.94 23.79 -7.79
N VAL A 271 -14.45 23.63 -9.01
CA VAL A 271 -14.67 24.56 -10.13
C VAL A 271 -15.05 23.77 -11.37
N VAL A 272 -16.16 24.13 -12.01
CA VAL A 272 -16.58 23.46 -13.24
C VAL A 272 -15.93 24.19 -14.42
N VAL A 273 -15.14 23.49 -15.21
CA VAL A 273 -14.42 24.06 -16.36
C VAL A 273 -15.12 23.76 -17.68
N LYS A 274 -15.85 22.65 -17.74
CA LYS A 274 -16.57 22.23 -18.94
C LYS A 274 -17.83 21.45 -18.59
N PHE A 275 -18.84 21.60 -19.43
CA PHE A 275 -20.13 20.91 -19.32
C PHE A 275 -20.45 20.26 -20.67
N ILE A 276 -20.80 18.98 -20.67
CA ILE A 276 -21.13 18.21 -21.87
C ILE A 276 -22.45 17.47 -21.65
N VAL A 277 -23.34 17.56 -22.63
CA VAL A 277 -24.54 16.73 -22.71
C VAL A 277 -24.34 15.76 -23.86
N LEU A 278 -24.54 14.47 -23.60
CA LEU A 278 -24.43 13.41 -24.58
C LEU A 278 -25.81 13.11 -25.14
N THR A 279 -26.05 13.52 -26.38
CA THR A 279 -27.33 13.31 -27.08
C THR A 279 -27.23 12.24 -28.18
N ASP A 280 -26.03 11.72 -28.48
CA ASP A 280 -25.77 10.67 -29.46
C ASP A 280 -25.07 9.50 -28.74
N ASP A 281 -25.70 8.32 -28.74
CA ASP A 281 -25.16 7.08 -28.15
C ASP A 281 -23.77 6.71 -28.69
N ASP A 282 -23.52 6.95 -29.99
CA ASP A 282 -22.26 6.61 -30.65
C ASP A 282 -21.07 7.49 -30.23
N LYS A 283 -21.32 8.62 -29.55
CA LYS A 283 -20.28 9.57 -29.11
C LYS A 283 -20.00 9.51 -27.61
N GLY A 284 -20.88 8.90 -26.82
CA GLY A 284 -20.79 8.79 -25.35
C GLY A 284 -20.10 7.52 -24.83
N PRO A 285 -19.77 7.45 -23.53
CA PRO A 285 -19.44 6.20 -22.86
C PRO A 285 -20.68 5.31 -22.75
N LYS A 286 -20.51 3.99 -22.85
CA LYS A 286 -21.63 3.06 -22.63
C LYS A 286 -22.02 3.03 -21.15
N VAL A 287 -23.24 3.48 -20.88
CA VAL A 287 -23.88 3.42 -19.55
C VAL A 287 -24.71 2.15 -19.45
N SER A 288 -24.60 1.46 -18.32
CA SER A 288 -25.37 0.25 -18.01
C SER A 288 -25.74 0.25 -16.54
N GLY A 289 -26.68 -0.60 -16.13
CA GLY A 289 -26.99 -0.81 -14.71
C GLY A 289 -25.84 -1.41 -13.90
N ASN A 290 -24.71 -1.80 -14.49
CA ASN A 290 -23.52 -2.20 -13.74
C ASN A 290 -22.63 -0.98 -13.47
N ALA A 291 -22.61 -0.50 -12.23
CA ALA A 291 -21.88 0.71 -11.83
C ALA A 291 -20.37 0.63 -12.15
N ALA A 292 -19.73 -0.52 -11.90
CA ALA A 292 -18.30 -0.70 -12.13
C ALA A 292 -17.95 -0.68 -13.63
N MET A 293 -18.79 -1.28 -14.47
CA MET A 293 -18.62 -1.24 -15.92
C MET A 293 -18.81 0.18 -16.46
N THR A 294 -19.85 0.87 -16.00
CA THR A 294 -20.14 2.27 -16.36
C THR A 294 -18.99 3.19 -15.98
N LEU A 295 -18.45 3.07 -14.75
CA LEU A 295 -17.27 3.81 -14.31
C LEU A 295 -16.07 3.56 -15.24
N ARG A 296 -15.73 2.29 -15.52
CA ARG A 296 -14.60 1.93 -16.40
C ARG A 296 -14.74 2.54 -17.80
N ASN A 297 -15.94 2.46 -18.38
CA ASN A 297 -16.24 3.01 -19.70
C ASN A 297 -16.08 4.53 -19.69
N PHE A 298 -16.65 5.21 -18.69
CA PHE A 298 -16.56 6.65 -18.54
C PHE A 298 -15.13 7.13 -18.31
N CYS A 299 -14.36 6.49 -17.44
CA CYS A 299 -12.94 6.81 -17.20
C CYS A 299 -12.09 6.70 -18.47
N THR A 300 -12.35 5.67 -19.28
CA THR A 300 -11.67 5.49 -20.57
C THR A 300 -12.04 6.60 -21.56
N TRP A 301 -13.32 6.96 -21.60
CA TRP A 301 -13.85 8.01 -22.47
C TRP A 301 -13.33 9.40 -22.08
N GLN A 302 -13.44 9.79 -20.80
CA GLN A 302 -13.05 11.13 -20.34
C GLN A 302 -11.56 11.37 -20.61
N LYS A 303 -10.72 10.36 -20.39
CA LYS A 303 -9.28 10.46 -20.64
C LYS A 303 -8.98 10.72 -22.12
N LYS A 304 -9.73 10.10 -23.03
CA LYS A 304 -9.59 10.31 -24.48
C LYS A 304 -9.94 11.75 -24.87
N MET A 305 -10.88 12.37 -24.16
CA MET A 305 -11.36 13.73 -24.41
C MET A 305 -10.52 14.81 -23.72
N ASN A 306 -9.83 14.46 -22.63
CA ASN A 306 -9.02 15.39 -21.85
C ASN A 306 -7.75 15.82 -22.60
N LYS A 307 -7.22 16.98 -22.25
CA LYS A 307 -5.98 17.51 -22.83
C LYS A 307 -4.77 16.94 -22.10
N ASN A 308 -3.63 16.86 -22.78
CA ASN A 308 -2.38 16.34 -22.20
C ASN A 308 -1.63 17.37 -21.33
N ASN A 309 -2.12 18.60 -21.25
CA ASN A 309 -1.46 19.70 -20.55
C ASN A 309 -2.45 20.41 -19.64
N ASP A 310 -2.12 20.39 -18.35
CA ASP A 310 -2.82 21.02 -17.22
C ASP A 310 -3.09 22.53 -17.46
N LYS A 311 -2.19 23.19 -18.19
CA LYS A 311 -2.33 24.63 -18.48
C LYS A 311 -3.38 24.98 -19.53
N HIS A 312 -4.03 23.99 -20.14
CA HIS A 312 -5.01 24.23 -21.17
C HIS A 312 -6.34 24.69 -20.55
N PRO A 313 -7.03 25.73 -21.06
CA PRO A 313 -8.26 26.24 -20.44
C PRO A 313 -9.43 25.25 -20.34
N GLU A 314 -9.39 24.19 -21.14
CA GLU A 314 -10.37 23.09 -21.15
C GLU A 314 -9.80 21.78 -20.57
N TYR A 315 -8.65 21.82 -19.90
CA TYR A 315 -8.19 20.68 -19.11
C TYR A 315 -9.07 20.51 -17.87
N TRP A 316 -9.17 19.29 -17.36
CA TRP A 316 -9.83 19.00 -16.09
C TRP A 316 -9.03 17.97 -15.28
N ASP A 317 -9.01 18.15 -13.96
CA ASP A 317 -8.43 17.22 -12.99
C ASP A 317 -9.27 15.95 -12.86
N THR A 318 -10.60 16.12 -12.82
CA THR A 318 -11.57 15.04 -12.61
C THR A 318 -12.82 15.22 -13.45
N ALA A 319 -13.49 14.12 -13.76
CA ALA A 319 -14.71 14.11 -14.56
C ALA A 319 -15.85 13.40 -13.82
N ILE A 320 -17.06 13.92 -13.95
CA ILE A 320 -18.25 13.41 -13.28
C ILE A 320 -19.34 13.15 -14.31
N LEU A 321 -19.86 11.91 -14.35
CA LEU A 321 -20.99 11.51 -15.17
C LEU A 321 -22.26 11.42 -14.32
N PHE A 322 -23.33 12.10 -14.74
CA PHE A 322 -24.67 11.98 -14.20
C PHE A 322 -25.55 11.16 -15.13
N THR A 323 -26.36 10.26 -14.55
CA THR A 323 -27.31 9.40 -15.27
C THR A 323 -28.60 9.18 -14.46
N LYS A 324 -29.74 9.02 -15.13
CA LYS A 324 -31.00 8.52 -14.52
C LYS A 324 -31.08 6.98 -14.54
N GLN A 325 -30.08 6.30 -15.08
CA GLN A 325 -30.01 4.84 -15.04
C GLN A 325 -29.72 4.36 -13.62
N ASP A 326 -30.54 3.41 -13.13
CA ASP A 326 -30.32 2.72 -11.85
C ASP A 326 -28.97 1.99 -11.85
N LEU A 327 -28.05 2.42 -10.98
CA LEU A 327 -26.69 1.90 -10.88
C LEU A 327 -26.63 0.82 -9.80
N CYS A 328 -26.40 -0.42 -10.23
CA CYS A 328 -26.25 -1.56 -9.34
C CYS A 328 -24.77 -1.94 -9.11
N GLY A 329 -24.47 -2.26 -7.85
CA GLY A 329 -23.26 -2.96 -7.44
C GLY A 329 -23.31 -4.45 -7.78
N ALA A 330 -22.31 -5.20 -7.31
CA ALA A 330 -22.25 -6.65 -7.55
C ALA A 330 -23.32 -7.45 -6.80
N SER A 331 -23.87 -6.90 -5.70
CA SER A 331 -24.77 -7.60 -4.77
C SER A 331 -26.10 -6.88 -4.50
N THR A 332 -26.17 -5.55 -4.60
CA THR A 332 -27.42 -4.78 -4.44
C THR A 332 -27.48 -3.61 -5.43
N CYS A 333 -28.69 -3.09 -5.65
CA CYS A 333 -28.95 -1.88 -6.46
C CYS A 333 -29.19 -0.64 -5.57
N ASP A 334 -28.56 -0.58 -4.40
CA ASP A 334 -28.65 0.60 -3.52
C ASP A 334 -27.53 1.62 -3.82
N THR A 335 -26.78 1.43 -4.92
CA THR A 335 -25.54 2.16 -5.21
C THR A 335 -25.84 3.45 -5.97
N LEU A 336 -25.87 4.58 -5.27
CA LEU A 336 -26.14 5.89 -5.89
C LEU A 336 -24.94 6.49 -6.64
N GLY A 337 -23.73 5.95 -6.47
CA GLY A 337 -22.52 6.46 -7.09
C GLY A 337 -21.33 5.52 -6.97
N MET A 338 -20.32 5.74 -7.81
CA MET A 338 -19.06 4.98 -7.76
C MET A 338 -17.87 5.80 -8.27
N ALA A 339 -16.73 5.67 -7.58
CA ALA A 339 -15.46 6.27 -7.97
C ALA A 339 -14.26 5.40 -7.53
N ASP A 340 -13.13 5.56 -8.21
CA ASP A 340 -11.87 4.99 -7.75
C ASP A 340 -11.28 5.81 -6.58
N VAL A 341 -10.59 5.13 -5.66
CA VAL A 341 -10.04 5.77 -4.45
C VAL A 341 -8.65 6.35 -4.71
N GLY A 342 -8.45 7.62 -4.37
CA GLY A 342 -7.14 8.29 -4.37
C GLY A 342 -6.57 8.62 -5.75
N THR A 343 -7.45 8.77 -6.75
CA THR A 343 -7.08 8.94 -8.16
C THR A 343 -7.16 10.37 -8.67
N MET A 344 -7.33 11.39 -7.80
CA MET A 344 -7.51 12.79 -8.20
C MET A 344 -6.52 13.31 -9.25
N CYS A 345 -5.22 13.02 -9.10
CA CYS A 345 -4.20 13.40 -10.09
C CYS A 345 -3.75 12.22 -10.98
N ASP A 346 -4.58 11.20 -11.16
CA ASP A 346 -4.40 10.11 -12.12
C ASP A 346 -5.31 10.33 -13.34
N PRO A 347 -4.78 10.82 -14.47
CA PRO A 347 -5.60 11.14 -15.64
C PRO A 347 -6.41 9.97 -16.21
N LYS A 348 -6.04 8.71 -15.89
CA LYS A 348 -6.76 7.53 -16.37
C LYS A 348 -7.95 7.15 -15.51
N ARG A 349 -7.95 7.55 -14.23
CA ARG A 349 -8.86 7.04 -13.19
C ARG A 349 -9.49 8.13 -12.32
N SER A 350 -9.22 9.40 -12.61
CA SER A 350 -9.88 10.55 -11.97
C SER A 350 -11.28 10.77 -12.57
N CYS A 351 -12.24 9.98 -12.08
CA CYS A 351 -13.59 9.91 -12.63
C CYS A 351 -14.58 9.37 -11.59
N SER A 352 -15.82 9.84 -11.69
CA SER A 352 -16.93 9.40 -10.84
C SER A 352 -18.21 9.26 -11.67
N VAL A 353 -19.05 8.31 -11.31
CA VAL A 353 -20.40 8.13 -11.89
C VAL A 353 -21.42 8.30 -10.78
N ILE A 354 -22.48 9.06 -11.03
CA ILE A 354 -23.53 9.37 -10.05
C ILE A 354 -24.90 9.12 -10.68
N GLU A 355 -25.72 8.39 -9.96
CA GLU A 355 -27.15 8.27 -10.21
C GLU A 355 -27.87 9.54 -9.72
N ASP A 356 -28.71 10.09 -10.59
CA ASP A 356 -29.52 11.27 -10.29
C ASP A 356 -30.81 10.92 -9.55
N ASP A 357 -30.78 11.18 -8.24
CA ASP A 357 -31.81 10.95 -7.25
C ASP A 357 -32.57 12.24 -6.87
N GLY A 358 -32.39 13.30 -7.67
CA GLY A 358 -32.85 14.65 -7.38
C GLY A 358 -31.77 15.52 -6.71
N LEU A 359 -32.17 16.62 -6.06
CA LEU A 359 -31.23 17.50 -5.34
C LEU A 359 -30.28 16.79 -4.35
N PRO A 360 -30.64 15.66 -3.71
CA PRO A 360 -29.72 14.88 -2.90
C PRO A 360 -28.47 14.38 -3.63
N SER A 361 -28.47 14.23 -4.95
CA SER A 361 -27.30 13.81 -5.73
C SER A 361 -26.10 14.76 -5.58
N ALA A 362 -26.29 15.98 -5.07
CA ALA A 362 -25.18 16.84 -4.66
C ALA A 362 -24.35 16.25 -3.51
N PHE A 363 -24.98 15.54 -2.57
CA PHE A 363 -24.32 14.85 -1.46
C PHE A 363 -23.59 13.61 -1.96
N THR A 364 -24.20 12.85 -2.86
CA THR A 364 -23.54 11.72 -3.57
C THR A 364 -22.32 12.21 -4.35
N THR A 365 -22.44 13.33 -5.07
CA THR A 365 -21.33 13.95 -5.79
C THR A 365 -20.18 14.31 -4.85
N ALA A 366 -20.48 14.87 -3.68
CA ALA A 366 -19.47 15.18 -2.66
C ALA A 366 -18.85 13.91 -2.04
N HIS A 367 -19.63 12.84 -1.87
CA HIS A 367 -19.15 11.54 -1.39
C HIS A 367 -18.15 10.91 -2.38
N GLU A 368 -18.52 10.81 -3.66
CA GLU A 368 -17.68 10.21 -4.69
C GLU A 368 -16.38 11.00 -4.92
N LEU A 369 -16.45 12.34 -4.91
CA LEU A 369 -15.25 13.17 -4.92
C LEU A 369 -14.37 12.90 -3.69
N GLY A 370 -14.96 12.55 -2.55
CA GLY A 370 -14.24 12.13 -1.34
C GLY A 370 -13.38 10.90 -1.60
N HIS A 371 -13.93 9.89 -2.28
CA HIS A 371 -13.16 8.73 -2.73
C HIS A 371 -12.02 9.11 -3.66
N VAL A 372 -12.28 9.96 -4.66
CA VAL A 372 -11.21 10.45 -5.57
C VAL A 372 -10.08 11.16 -4.79
N PHE A 373 -10.41 11.81 -3.67
CA PHE A 373 -9.48 12.40 -2.68
C PHE A 373 -8.84 11.40 -1.69
N ASN A 374 -8.98 10.10 -1.93
CA ASN A 374 -8.49 9.00 -1.12
C ASN A 374 -9.23 8.80 0.22
N MET A 375 -10.40 9.42 0.43
CA MET A 375 -11.16 9.24 1.66
C MET A 375 -11.86 7.87 1.65
N PRO A 376 -11.60 6.99 2.63
CA PRO A 376 -12.38 5.77 2.82
C PRO A 376 -13.73 6.10 3.47
N HIS A 377 -14.62 5.11 3.56
CA HIS A 377 -15.80 5.26 4.40
C HIS A 377 -15.44 5.45 5.88
N ASP A 378 -16.27 6.18 6.61
CA ASP A 378 -16.02 6.52 8.01
C ASP A 378 -16.10 5.32 8.97
N ASN A 379 -16.78 4.24 8.57
CA ASN A 379 -16.93 3.01 9.35
C ASN A 379 -15.78 2.01 9.17
N VAL A 380 -14.76 2.33 8.37
CA VAL A 380 -13.62 1.41 8.21
C VAL A 380 -12.87 1.28 9.53
N LYS A 381 -12.43 0.06 9.86
CA LYS A 381 -11.76 -0.27 11.12
C LYS A 381 -10.59 0.66 11.44
N ALA A 382 -9.83 1.09 10.44
CA ALA A 382 -8.72 2.01 10.65
C ALA A 382 -9.15 3.42 11.13
N CYS A 383 -10.29 3.93 10.68
CA CYS A 383 -10.87 5.17 11.19
C CYS A 383 -11.35 4.97 12.64
N GLU A 384 -12.06 3.86 12.90
CA GLU A 384 -12.59 3.53 14.23
C GLU A 384 -11.48 3.33 15.28
N GLU A 385 -10.40 2.62 14.93
CA GLU A 385 -9.23 2.42 15.81
C GLU A 385 -8.50 3.72 16.15
N THR A 386 -8.61 4.74 15.29
CA THR A 386 -7.82 5.97 15.38
C THR A 386 -8.61 7.10 16.05
N PHE A 387 -9.88 7.25 15.72
CA PHE A 387 -10.75 8.33 16.16
C PHE A 387 -11.89 7.86 17.08
N GLY A 388 -12.02 6.55 17.31
CA GLY A 388 -13.15 5.94 18.00
C GLY A 388 -14.37 5.80 17.09
N LYS A 389 -15.43 5.17 17.64
CA LYS A 389 -16.71 5.08 16.95
C LYS A 389 -17.37 6.45 16.89
N LEU A 390 -17.62 6.95 15.68
CA LEU A 390 -18.29 8.23 15.46
C LEU A 390 -19.75 8.14 15.90
N LYS A 391 -20.24 9.18 16.58
CA LYS A 391 -21.62 9.24 17.10
C LYS A 391 -22.65 9.61 16.03
N ASP A 392 -22.23 10.44 15.08
CA ASP A 392 -23.07 10.96 14.00
C ASP A 392 -22.62 10.41 12.64
N ASN A 393 -23.54 10.40 11.67
CA ASN A 393 -23.22 10.12 10.28
C ASN A 393 -22.62 11.36 9.61
N HIS A 394 -21.54 11.17 8.88
CA HIS A 394 -20.85 12.21 8.11
C HIS A 394 -20.88 11.89 6.61
N MET A 395 -20.25 12.75 5.80
CA MET A 395 -20.33 12.69 4.35
C MET A 395 -19.81 11.37 3.78
N MET A 396 -18.75 10.79 4.37
CA MET A 396 -18.18 9.51 3.95
C MET A 396 -18.80 8.31 4.69
N SER A 397 -20.00 8.46 5.25
CA SER A 397 -20.80 7.32 5.71
C SER A 397 -21.21 6.45 4.51
N PRO A 398 -21.20 5.11 4.62
CA PRO A 398 -21.66 4.22 3.55
C PRO A 398 -23.18 4.34 3.28
N THR A 399 -23.91 5.05 4.12
CA THR A 399 -25.32 5.38 3.92
C THR A 399 -25.52 6.89 4.05
N LEU A 400 -26.26 7.50 3.12
CA LEU A 400 -26.50 8.95 3.06
C LEU A 400 -27.61 9.43 4.02
N ILE A 401 -27.95 8.63 5.04
CA ILE A 401 -29.06 8.90 5.96
C ILE A 401 -28.56 9.78 7.11
N GLN A 402 -29.26 10.91 7.36
CA GLN A 402 -29.05 11.78 8.53
C GLN A 402 -27.62 12.32 8.70
N ILE A 403 -27.02 12.82 7.62
CA ILE A 403 -25.70 13.47 7.67
C ILE A 403 -25.74 14.70 8.59
N ASN A 404 -24.78 14.81 9.50
CA ASN A 404 -24.63 15.99 10.36
C ASN A 404 -24.26 17.23 9.51
N ARG A 405 -25.24 18.11 9.28
CA ARG A 405 -25.09 19.32 8.45
C ARG A 405 -24.27 20.44 9.11
N THR A 406 -24.04 20.36 10.41
CA THR A 406 -23.18 21.31 11.13
C THR A 406 -21.69 20.94 11.05
N SER A 407 -21.41 19.64 10.89
CA SER A 407 -20.07 19.11 10.65
C SER A 407 -20.13 17.97 9.62
N PRO A 408 -20.29 18.30 8.33
CA PRO A 408 -20.50 17.31 7.27
C PRO A 408 -19.31 16.36 7.11
N TRP A 409 -18.09 16.81 7.39
CA TRP A 409 -16.90 15.96 7.26
C TRP A 409 -16.46 15.43 8.62
N SER A 410 -16.13 14.14 8.68
CA SER A 410 -15.60 13.51 9.89
C SER A 410 -14.14 13.93 10.15
N PRO A 411 -13.64 13.78 11.38
CA PRO A 411 -12.22 13.91 11.67
C PRO A 411 -11.34 12.95 10.84
N CYS A 412 -11.85 11.74 10.51
CA CYS A 412 -11.12 10.78 9.69
C CYS A 412 -10.96 11.29 8.25
N SER A 413 -12.07 11.71 7.64
CA SER A 413 -12.10 12.30 6.29
C SER A 413 -11.14 13.50 6.18
N ALA A 414 -11.21 14.43 7.14
CA ALA A 414 -10.36 15.61 7.18
C ALA A 414 -8.86 15.27 7.37
N ALA A 415 -8.56 14.22 8.14
CA ALA A 415 -7.20 13.72 8.34
C ALA A 415 -6.62 13.09 7.07
N ILE A 416 -7.39 12.25 6.39
CA ILE A 416 -6.96 11.55 5.18
C ILE A 416 -6.69 12.53 4.03
N ILE A 417 -7.60 13.46 3.74
CA ILE A 417 -7.38 14.43 2.67
C ILE A 417 -6.23 15.40 2.99
N THR A 418 -6.05 15.75 4.27
CA THR A 418 -4.90 16.52 4.73
C THR A 418 -3.60 15.80 4.38
N ASP A 419 -3.54 14.49 4.63
CA ASP A 419 -2.38 13.69 4.30
C ASP A 419 -2.17 13.59 2.79
N PHE A 420 -3.22 13.29 2.03
CA PHE A 420 -3.19 13.22 0.56
C PHE A 420 -2.58 14.50 -0.06
N LEU A 421 -3.04 15.67 0.39
CA LEU A 421 -2.55 16.96 -0.09
C LEU A 421 -1.13 17.29 0.40
N ASP A 422 -0.79 16.97 1.65
CA ASP A 422 0.52 17.26 2.23
C ASP A 422 1.61 16.31 1.73
N SER A 423 1.27 15.06 1.43
CA SER A 423 2.14 14.03 0.85
C SER A 423 2.45 14.30 -0.63
N GLY A 424 1.71 15.21 -1.28
CA GLY A 424 1.95 15.65 -2.65
C GLY A 424 1.14 14.89 -3.71
N HIS A 425 0.13 14.13 -3.29
CA HIS A 425 -0.75 13.42 -4.23
C HIS A 425 -1.75 14.35 -4.94
N GLY A 426 -2.01 15.54 -4.38
CA GLY A 426 -2.83 16.60 -5.00
C GLY A 426 -2.01 17.70 -5.68
N GLU A 427 -0.90 17.40 -6.34
CA GLU A 427 -0.06 18.43 -7.00
C GLU A 427 -0.72 19.08 -8.22
N CYS A 428 -1.59 18.37 -8.95
CA CYS A 428 -2.37 18.92 -10.08
C CYS A 428 -3.31 20.06 -9.64
N LEU A 429 -3.80 20.04 -8.41
CA LEU A 429 -4.80 20.99 -7.91
C LEU A 429 -4.23 22.38 -7.54
N LEU A 430 -2.99 22.71 -7.93
CA LEU A 430 -2.28 23.90 -7.44
C LEU A 430 -2.48 25.14 -8.30
N ASP A 431 -2.73 24.96 -9.58
CA ASP A 431 -3.02 26.04 -10.50
C ASP A 431 -4.48 26.43 -10.46
N GLN A 432 -4.75 27.63 -10.95
CA GLN A 432 -6.06 28.24 -10.90
C GLN A 432 -6.66 28.22 -12.30
N PRO A 433 -7.91 27.77 -12.47
CA PRO A 433 -8.55 27.68 -13.78
C PRO A 433 -8.63 29.04 -14.46
N LEU A 434 -8.38 29.06 -15.78
CA LEU A 434 -8.41 30.29 -16.57
C LEU A 434 -9.83 30.77 -16.89
N LYS A 435 -10.77 29.84 -17.17
CA LYS A 435 -12.15 30.15 -17.58
C LYS A 435 -13.18 29.20 -16.92
N PRO A 436 -13.38 29.27 -15.60
CA PRO A 436 -14.39 28.47 -14.94
C PRO A 436 -15.82 28.93 -15.30
N LEU A 437 -16.75 27.97 -15.37
CA LEU A 437 -18.18 28.24 -15.43
C LEU A 437 -18.66 28.77 -14.08
N ALA A 438 -19.50 29.81 -14.10
CA ALA A 438 -20.08 30.39 -12.89
C ALA A 438 -21.09 29.41 -12.28
N LEU A 439 -20.86 29.05 -11.00
CA LEU A 439 -21.82 28.27 -10.22
C LEU A 439 -22.88 29.20 -9.61
N PRO A 440 -24.15 28.79 -9.54
CA PRO A 440 -25.20 29.59 -8.91
C PRO A 440 -24.89 29.94 -7.46
N GLU A 441 -24.92 31.24 -7.14
CA GLU A 441 -24.76 31.73 -5.75
C GLU A 441 -26.05 31.66 -4.93
N VAL A 442 -27.19 31.48 -5.60
CA VAL A 442 -28.48 31.24 -4.94
C VAL A 442 -28.50 29.89 -4.24
N LEU A 443 -29.36 29.77 -3.23
CA LEU A 443 -29.60 28.52 -2.54
C LEU A 443 -30.57 27.66 -3.37
N PRO A 444 -30.39 26.32 -3.41
CA PRO A 444 -31.18 25.46 -4.30
C PRO A 444 -32.69 25.58 -4.06
N GLY A 445 -33.16 25.65 -2.81
CA GLY A 445 -34.58 25.76 -2.48
C GLY A 445 -35.24 27.08 -2.91
N SER A 446 -34.46 28.10 -3.31
CA SER A 446 -34.99 29.32 -3.93
C SER A 446 -35.22 29.16 -5.43
N SER A 447 -34.57 28.18 -6.08
CA SER A 447 -34.75 27.86 -7.50
C SER A 447 -35.71 26.68 -7.70
N TYR A 448 -35.75 25.75 -6.74
CA TYR A 448 -36.59 24.55 -6.76
C TYR A 448 -37.59 24.58 -5.60
N SER A 449 -38.86 24.82 -5.91
CA SER A 449 -39.97 24.79 -4.94
C SER A 449 -40.11 23.41 -4.29
N LEU A 450 -40.90 23.32 -3.21
CA LEU A 450 -41.12 22.05 -2.53
C LEU A 450 -41.78 21.00 -3.45
N ASP A 451 -42.74 21.43 -4.28
CA ASP A 451 -43.35 20.57 -5.31
C ASP A 451 -42.31 20.08 -6.31
N ARG A 452 -41.46 20.99 -6.82
CA ARG A 452 -40.41 20.61 -7.77
C ARG A 452 -39.40 19.65 -7.16
N GLN A 453 -39.08 19.79 -5.88
CA GLN A 453 -38.22 18.84 -5.17
C GLN A 453 -38.83 17.43 -5.11
N CYS A 454 -40.15 17.32 -4.99
CA CYS A 454 -40.85 16.03 -5.05
C CYS A 454 -40.84 15.42 -6.46
N GLU A 455 -41.09 16.23 -7.49
CA GLU A 455 -41.03 15.79 -8.88
C GLU A 455 -39.63 15.29 -9.26
N LEU A 456 -38.58 16.01 -8.85
CA LEU A 456 -37.20 15.62 -9.13
C LEU A 456 -36.80 14.30 -8.47
N ALA A 457 -37.32 14.03 -7.26
CA ALA A 457 -37.05 12.81 -6.54
C ALA A 457 -37.87 11.62 -7.07
N PHE A 458 -39.19 11.77 -7.19
CA PHE A 458 -40.10 10.64 -7.40
C PHE A 458 -40.79 10.62 -8.77
N GLY A 459 -40.47 11.57 -9.65
CA GLY A 459 -41.04 11.67 -10.99
C GLY A 459 -42.22 12.64 -11.10
N ASP A 460 -42.61 12.92 -12.34
CA ASP A 460 -43.63 13.91 -12.66
C ASP A 460 -44.98 13.60 -11.99
N GLY A 461 -45.61 14.65 -11.44
CA GLY A 461 -46.88 14.55 -10.73
C GLY A 461 -46.76 14.20 -9.24
N SER A 462 -45.55 13.97 -8.72
CA SER A 462 -45.30 13.83 -7.28
C SER A 462 -45.41 15.18 -6.56
N LYS A 463 -46.24 15.26 -5.51
CA LYS A 463 -46.50 16.47 -4.73
C LYS A 463 -46.10 16.30 -3.26
N PRO A 464 -45.91 17.39 -2.50
CA PRO A 464 -45.62 17.31 -1.07
C PRO A 464 -46.79 16.69 -0.29
N CYS A 465 -46.48 15.81 0.66
CA CYS A 465 -47.53 15.15 1.46
C CYS A 465 -48.23 16.11 2.44
N PRO A 466 -49.59 16.20 2.46
CA PRO A 466 -50.32 17.23 3.22
C PRO A 466 -50.15 17.21 4.74
N PHE A 467 -49.86 16.05 5.35
CA PHE A 467 -49.91 15.88 6.82
C PHE A 467 -48.59 15.41 7.47
N MET A 468 -47.52 15.19 6.69
CA MET A 468 -46.25 14.60 7.17
C MET A 468 -45.01 15.49 6.98
N GLN A 469 -45.17 16.81 6.84
CA GLN A 469 -44.06 17.73 6.66
C GLN A 469 -43.74 18.56 7.92
N PRO A 470 -42.86 18.11 8.83
CA PRO A 470 -42.17 19.08 9.67
C PRO A 470 -41.35 20.01 8.77
N PRO A 471 -41.50 21.35 8.86
CA PRO A 471 -40.80 22.27 7.96
C PRO A 471 -39.28 22.07 8.04
N CYS A 472 -38.62 21.99 6.88
CA CYS A 472 -37.18 21.73 6.76
C CYS A 472 -36.70 20.36 7.27
N GLY A 473 -37.61 19.50 7.73
CA GLY A 473 -37.36 18.10 8.05
C GLY A 473 -37.36 17.24 6.79
N ARG A 474 -37.63 15.94 6.95
CA ARG A 474 -37.65 14.97 5.84
C ARG A 474 -38.67 15.36 4.78
N LEU A 475 -38.26 15.31 3.52
CA LEU A 475 -39.11 15.51 2.36
C LEU A 475 -39.98 14.25 2.15
N TRP A 476 -41.29 14.39 2.38
CA TRP A 476 -42.26 13.35 2.01
C TRP A 476 -43.06 13.77 0.77
N CYS A 477 -43.17 12.87 -0.18
CA CYS A 477 -43.85 13.14 -1.43
C CYS A 477 -44.88 12.07 -1.74
N THR A 478 -45.89 12.43 -2.50
CA THR A 478 -46.92 11.51 -2.94
C THR A 478 -46.36 10.58 -4.02
N GLY A 479 -46.65 9.30 -3.89
CA GLY A 479 -46.37 8.28 -4.89
C GLY A 479 -47.57 7.36 -5.07
N MET A 480 -47.50 6.49 -6.07
CA MET A 480 -48.50 5.46 -6.30
C MET A 480 -47.91 4.10 -5.91
N SER A 481 -48.58 3.39 -5.00
CA SER A 481 -48.27 1.99 -4.69
C SER A 481 -49.54 1.17 -4.81
N ARG A 482 -49.55 0.20 -5.72
CA ARG A 482 -50.74 -0.65 -6.02
C ARG A 482 -52.02 0.13 -6.33
N GLY A 483 -51.91 1.29 -6.98
CA GLY A 483 -53.04 2.15 -7.33
C GLY A 483 -53.56 3.04 -6.19
N GLN A 484 -52.95 2.99 -5.00
CA GLN A 484 -53.29 3.87 -3.88
C GLN A 484 -52.24 4.98 -3.72
N LEU A 485 -52.71 6.19 -3.43
CA LEU A 485 -51.85 7.33 -3.10
C LEU A 485 -51.15 7.08 -1.77
N VAL A 486 -49.84 6.94 -1.79
CA VAL A 486 -49.00 6.74 -0.60
C VAL A 486 -48.02 7.90 -0.44
N CYS A 487 -47.58 8.12 0.79
CA CYS A 487 -46.50 9.05 1.07
C CYS A 487 -45.19 8.28 1.21
N GLN A 488 -44.20 8.67 0.40
CA GLN A 488 -42.87 8.07 0.37
C GLN A 488 -41.79 9.12 0.62
N THR A 489 -40.63 8.69 1.09
CA THR A 489 -39.49 9.57 1.38
C THR A 489 -38.19 8.85 1.09
N ARG A 490 -37.17 9.58 0.66
CA ARG A 490 -35.78 9.11 0.56
C ARG A 490 -34.93 9.54 1.76
N HIS A 491 -35.58 9.96 2.85
CA HIS A 491 -34.95 10.42 4.10
C HIS A 491 -34.06 11.68 3.99
N PHE A 492 -34.10 12.40 2.87
CA PHE A 492 -33.45 13.69 2.71
C PHE A 492 -34.36 14.82 3.16
N PRO A 493 -33.83 15.88 3.78
CA PRO A 493 -34.64 17.03 4.16
C PRO A 493 -34.78 18.04 3.01
N TRP A 494 -35.63 19.03 3.20
CA TRP A 494 -35.84 20.09 2.21
C TRP A 494 -34.53 20.81 1.88
N ALA A 495 -34.43 21.29 0.64
CA ALA A 495 -33.26 22.02 0.18
C ALA A 495 -33.09 23.34 0.94
N ASP A 496 -31.83 23.73 1.20
CA ASP A 496 -31.54 25.03 1.80
C ASP A 496 -32.09 26.15 0.88
N GLY A 497 -32.72 27.17 1.46
CA GLY A 497 -33.42 28.24 0.75
C GLY A 497 -34.89 27.98 0.43
N THR A 498 -35.44 26.81 0.79
CA THR A 498 -36.88 26.51 0.62
C THR A 498 -37.71 27.30 1.62
N ALA A 499 -38.82 27.90 1.19
CA ALA A 499 -39.74 28.60 2.09
C ALA A 499 -40.40 27.63 3.08
N CYS A 500 -40.37 27.96 4.37
CA CYS A 500 -40.91 27.12 5.45
C CYS A 500 -41.92 27.85 6.35
N GLY A 501 -42.23 29.11 6.02
CA GLY A 501 -43.19 29.97 6.70
C GLY A 501 -43.04 31.42 6.25
N ASP A 502 -43.87 32.32 6.77
CA ASP A 502 -43.85 33.74 6.42
C ASP A 502 -42.51 34.37 6.79
N GLY A 503 -41.73 34.78 5.78
CA GLY A 503 -40.40 35.37 5.98
C GLY A 503 -39.32 34.39 6.46
N LYS A 504 -39.58 33.08 6.46
CA LYS A 504 -38.66 32.03 6.95
C LYS A 504 -38.22 31.08 5.84
N LEU A 505 -36.95 30.67 5.90
CA LEU A 505 -36.33 29.78 4.92
C LEU A 505 -35.60 28.63 5.63
N CYS A 506 -35.53 27.48 4.96
CA CYS A 506 -34.78 26.34 5.43
C CYS A 506 -33.28 26.57 5.31
N MET A 507 -32.53 26.36 6.39
CA MET A 507 -31.08 26.36 6.40
C MET A 507 -30.59 25.21 7.27
N ARG A 508 -29.77 24.32 6.70
CA ARG A 508 -29.18 23.16 7.40
C ARG A 508 -30.23 22.26 8.08
N GLY A 509 -31.43 22.16 7.49
CA GLY A 509 -32.54 21.37 8.01
C GLY A 509 -33.34 22.04 9.14
N VAL A 510 -33.15 23.33 9.38
CA VAL A 510 -33.89 24.12 10.37
C VAL A 510 -34.58 25.30 9.68
N CYS A 511 -35.82 25.59 10.05
CA CYS A 511 -36.56 26.75 9.56
C CYS A 511 -36.12 28.02 10.32
N MET A 512 -35.49 28.97 9.62
CA MET A 512 -34.90 30.18 10.21
C MET A 512 -35.44 31.45 9.54
N ASP A 513 -35.47 32.57 10.26
CA ASP A 513 -35.86 33.86 9.72
C ASP A 513 -34.87 34.35 8.65
N LYS A 514 -35.38 34.93 7.56
CA LYS A 514 -34.57 35.37 6.41
C LYS A 514 -33.47 36.36 6.79
N MET A 515 -33.67 37.17 7.83
CA MET A 515 -32.66 38.11 8.33
C MET A 515 -31.45 37.43 8.99
N ASP A 516 -31.63 36.25 9.60
CA ASP A 516 -30.54 35.50 10.25
C ASP A 516 -29.64 34.74 9.27
N ILE A 517 -30.08 34.60 8.03
CA ILE A 517 -29.38 33.89 6.95
C ILE A 517 -28.34 34.78 6.27
N HIS A 518 -28.59 36.10 6.23
CA HIS A 518 -27.66 37.12 5.73
C HIS A 518 -26.57 37.47 6.75
N LYS A 519 -25.92 36.48 7.35
CA LYS A 519 -24.72 36.74 8.16
C LYS A 519 -23.57 37.14 7.25
N THR A 520 -22.84 38.18 7.66
CA THR A 520 -21.63 38.64 6.97
C THR A 520 -20.66 37.48 6.77
N LYS A 521 -20.07 37.41 5.57
CA LYS A 521 -18.99 36.49 5.25
C LYS A 521 -17.83 36.68 6.24
N VAL A 522 -17.41 35.61 6.91
CA VAL A 522 -16.29 35.64 7.86
C VAL A 522 -15.16 34.77 7.33
N ASP A 523 -14.07 35.40 6.89
CA ASP A 523 -12.85 34.70 6.50
C ASP A 523 -12.13 34.13 7.74
N GLY A 524 -11.63 32.90 7.61
CA GLY A 524 -10.96 32.19 8.68
C GLY A 524 -9.58 32.76 9.00
N ARG A 525 -9.20 32.74 10.27
CA ARG A 525 -7.84 33.11 10.72
C ARG A 525 -7.25 32.06 11.64
N TRP A 526 -5.93 31.93 11.54
CA TRP A 526 -5.18 30.95 12.32
C TRP A 526 -5.29 31.21 13.82
N GLY A 527 -5.64 30.16 14.55
CA GLY A 527 -5.51 30.09 15.99
C GLY A 527 -4.05 30.08 16.45
N ARG A 528 -3.89 29.97 17.76
CA ARG A 528 -2.57 29.82 18.38
C ARG A 528 -1.95 28.48 17.99
N TRP A 529 -0.63 28.41 18.03
CA TRP A 529 0.08 27.14 17.87
C TRP A 529 -0.18 26.25 19.09
N GLY A 530 -0.51 24.98 18.85
CA GLY A 530 -0.48 23.96 19.87
C GLY A 530 0.93 23.70 20.39
N SER A 531 1.01 22.95 21.49
CA SER A 531 2.27 22.44 22.03
C SER A 531 2.95 21.50 21.04
N PHE A 532 4.27 21.33 21.20
CA PHE A 532 5.00 20.31 20.47
C PHE A 532 4.64 18.94 21.02
N GLY A 533 4.25 18.01 20.15
CA GLY A 533 4.00 16.62 20.53
C GLY A 533 5.28 15.86 20.90
N SER A 534 5.15 14.57 21.17
CA SER A 534 6.27 13.68 21.50
C SER A 534 7.34 13.67 20.41
N CYS A 535 8.59 13.44 20.81
CA CYS A 535 9.67 13.29 19.85
C CYS A 535 9.52 11.98 19.08
N SER A 536 9.66 12.03 17.75
CA SER A 536 9.55 10.84 16.90
C SER A 536 10.63 9.79 17.16
N ARG A 537 11.76 10.17 17.79
CA ARG A 537 12.88 9.29 18.11
C ARG A 537 13.43 9.58 19.50
N THR A 538 13.93 8.56 20.18
CA THR A 538 14.55 8.69 21.50
C THR A 538 16.03 9.08 21.43
N CYS A 539 16.67 8.84 20.27
CA CYS A 539 18.07 9.19 20.00
C CYS A 539 18.29 9.44 18.49
N GLY A 540 19.49 9.91 18.14
CA GLY A 540 19.99 10.03 16.78
C GLY A 540 19.32 11.13 15.93
N GLY A 541 18.61 12.06 16.56
CA GLY A 541 17.88 13.15 15.91
C GLY A 541 16.47 12.75 15.48
N GLY A 542 15.48 13.11 16.30
CA GLY A 542 14.05 13.02 16.01
C GLY A 542 13.43 14.38 15.68
N VAL A 543 12.12 14.38 15.49
CA VAL A 543 11.31 15.56 15.13
C VAL A 543 10.08 15.64 16.03
N GLN A 544 9.80 16.85 16.53
CA GLN A 544 8.53 17.18 17.17
C GLN A 544 7.72 18.08 16.25
N LEU A 545 6.40 17.89 16.25
CA LEU A 545 5.45 18.65 15.46
C LEU A 545 4.53 19.45 16.37
N ALA A 546 4.17 20.65 15.93
CA ALA A 546 3.10 21.45 16.53
C ALA A 546 2.17 21.93 15.42
N LYS A 547 0.86 21.79 15.64
CA LYS A 547 -0.19 22.15 14.69
C LYS A 547 -0.93 23.40 15.15
N ARG A 548 -1.64 24.06 14.25
CA ARG A 548 -2.61 25.12 14.57
C ARG A 548 -3.84 24.97 13.69
N GLU A 549 -4.97 25.43 14.19
CA GLU A 549 -6.26 25.29 13.52
C GLU A 549 -6.78 26.62 12.99
N CYS A 550 -7.66 26.56 12.00
CA CYS A 550 -8.31 27.73 11.43
C CYS A 550 -9.57 28.08 12.23
N ASN A 551 -9.39 28.61 13.43
CA ASN A 551 -10.48 28.77 14.40
C ASN A 551 -10.55 30.14 15.09
N ASN A 552 -9.77 31.14 14.67
CA ASN A 552 -9.72 32.44 15.34
C ASN A 552 -9.85 33.66 14.39
N PRO A 553 -11.00 33.84 13.70
CA PRO A 553 -12.24 33.06 13.82
C PRO A 553 -12.31 31.86 12.86
N VAL A 554 -13.29 30.97 13.07
CA VAL A 554 -13.66 29.88 12.15
C VAL A 554 -14.31 30.47 10.90
N PRO A 555 -13.94 30.04 9.68
CA PRO A 555 -14.56 30.55 8.45
C PRO A 555 -16.04 30.18 8.40
N SER A 556 -16.88 31.14 8.04
CA SER A 556 -18.34 30.94 7.93
C SER A 556 -18.96 31.78 6.81
N ASN A 557 -20.17 31.39 6.38
CA ASN A 557 -20.96 32.08 5.34
C ASN A 557 -20.17 32.32 4.03
N GLY A 558 -19.52 31.28 3.53
CA GLY A 558 -18.69 31.36 2.31
C GLY A 558 -17.34 32.07 2.49
N GLY A 559 -16.91 32.29 3.73
CA GLY A 559 -15.58 32.79 4.09
C GLY A 559 -14.44 31.90 3.59
N LYS A 560 -13.30 32.52 3.28
CA LYS A 560 -12.08 31.80 2.86
C LYS A 560 -11.48 31.02 4.03
N TYR A 561 -11.04 29.78 3.77
CA TYR A 561 -10.26 29.03 4.74
C TYR A 561 -8.86 29.66 4.93
N CYS A 562 -8.24 29.42 6.08
CA CYS A 562 -6.94 30.00 6.41
C CYS A 562 -5.86 29.60 5.41
N GLN A 563 -4.97 30.54 5.06
CA GLN A 563 -3.83 30.29 4.19
C GLN A 563 -2.50 30.39 4.96
N GLY A 564 -1.54 29.53 4.62
CA GLY A 564 -0.20 29.53 5.21
C GLY A 564 0.09 28.30 6.07
N VAL A 565 1.28 28.29 6.69
CA VAL A 565 1.83 27.12 7.40
C VAL A 565 0.89 26.66 8.52
N ARG A 566 0.47 25.40 8.52
CA ARG A 566 -0.41 24.79 9.53
C ARG A 566 0.32 23.82 10.46
N VAL A 567 1.52 23.37 10.08
CA VAL A 567 2.40 22.55 10.92
C VAL A 567 3.78 23.20 11.02
N LYS A 568 4.30 23.35 12.24
CA LYS A 568 5.70 23.68 12.50
C LYS A 568 6.41 22.49 13.12
N TYR A 569 7.72 22.40 12.92
CA TYR A 569 8.52 21.29 13.39
C TYR A 569 9.83 21.77 14.01
N ARG A 570 10.40 20.96 14.90
CA ARG A 570 11.73 21.18 15.47
C ARG A 570 12.44 19.85 15.72
N SER A 571 13.77 19.87 15.76
CA SER A 571 14.57 18.70 16.13
C SER A 571 14.48 18.42 17.63
N CYS A 572 14.60 17.16 17.99
CA CYS A 572 14.64 16.65 19.37
C CYS A 572 15.58 15.44 19.45
N SER A 573 15.94 15.00 20.67
CA SER A 573 16.72 13.78 20.92
C SER A 573 17.98 13.65 20.03
N LEU A 574 18.81 14.70 20.01
CA LEU A 574 19.99 14.79 19.14
C LEU A 574 21.17 13.93 19.60
N ASN A 575 21.09 13.33 20.79
CA ASN A 575 22.14 12.48 21.32
C ASN A 575 22.32 11.25 20.43
N PRO A 576 23.56 10.81 20.12
CA PRO A 576 23.79 9.61 19.30
C PRO A 576 23.09 8.38 19.86
N CYS A 577 22.62 7.49 18.98
CA CYS A 577 22.13 6.16 19.37
C CYS A 577 23.30 5.21 19.66
N SER A 578 23.04 4.13 20.40
CA SER A 578 23.98 3.00 20.53
C SER A 578 24.30 2.41 19.15
N ASP A 579 25.55 1.97 18.96
CA ASP A 579 25.99 1.44 17.67
C ASP A 579 25.50 0.00 17.50
N THR A 580 24.33 -0.15 16.86
CA THR A 580 23.75 -1.45 16.49
C THR A 580 24.36 -2.01 15.20
N GLY A 581 25.28 -1.28 14.55
CA GLY A 581 25.82 -1.63 13.24
C GLY A 581 24.83 -1.47 12.08
N LYS A 582 23.59 -1.01 12.35
CA LYS A 582 22.52 -0.80 11.38
C LYS A 582 22.04 0.66 11.38
N SER A 583 21.54 1.11 10.26
CA SER A 583 20.85 2.39 10.14
C SER A 583 19.39 2.29 10.56
N TYR A 584 18.83 3.39 11.04
CA TYR A 584 17.43 3.42 11.46
C TYR A 584 16.43 3.09 10.34
N ARG A 585 16.82 3.27 9.06
CA ARG A 585 15.98 2.85 7.92
C ARG A 585 16.09 1.34 7.66
N GLU A 586 17.24 0.72 7.94
CA GLU A 586 17.37 -0.74 7.91
C GLU A 586 16.49 -1.39 8.96
N GLU A 587 16.49 -0.89 10.19
CA GLU A 587 15.59 -1.36 11.26
C GLU A 587 14.11 -1.26 10.86
N GLN A 588 13.72 -0.17 10.19
CA GLN A 588 12.36 -0.02 9.66
C GLN A 588 12.00 -1.03 8.56
N CYS A 589 12.94 -1.40 7.67
CA CYS A 589 12.70 -2.46 6.69
C CYS A 589 12.65 -3.84 7.37
N GLU A 590 13.54 -4.11 8.31
CA GLU A 590 13.62 -5.40 9.03
C GLU A 590 12.38 -5.69 9.87
N ALA A 591 11.65 -4.66 10.31
CA ALA A 591 10.35 -4.82 10.97
C ALA A 591 9.31 -5.56 10.11
N PHE A 592 9.53 -5.66 8.80
CA PHE A 592 8.69 -6.41 7.86
C PHE A 592 9.27 -7.80 7.51
N ASN A 593 10.39 -8.21 8.11
CA ASN A 593 10.90 -9.57 7.94
C ASN A 593 9.88 -10.57 8.52
N GLY A 594 9.53 -11.61 7.75
CA GLY A 594 8.48 -12.56 8.11
C GLY A 594 7.05 -12.14 7.71
N PHE A 595 6.87 -10.95 7.12
CA PHE A 595 5.60 -10.53 6.55
C PHE A 595 5.45 -11.12 5.13
N SER A 596 4.50 -12.03 4.93
CA SER A 596 4.21 -12.64 3.62
C SER A 596 3.37 -11.70 2.76
N LEU A 597 4.01 -10.98 1.84
CA LEU A 597 3.29 -10.33 0.73
C LEU A 597 2.76 -11.45 -0.17
N ASN A 598 1.44 -11.64 -0.26
CA ASN A 598 0.72 -12.64 -1.09
C ASN A 598 1.09 -12.53 -2.58
N THR A 599 2.31 -12.92 -2.92
CA THR A 599 2.87 -12.89 -4.26
C THR A 599 3.66 -14.18 -4.43
N ASN A 600 3.32 -14.97 -5.45
CA ASN A 600 3.96 -16.27 -5.76
C ASN A 600 5.44 -16.16 -6.16
N ARG A 601 6.11 -15.03 -5.87
CA ARG A 601 7.47 -14.67 -6.32
C ARG A 601 8.47 -14.46 -5.18
N LEU A 602 8.03 -14.50 -3.92
CA LEU A 602 8.88 -14.26 -2.75
C LEU A 602 8.78 -15.44 -1.78
N THR A 603 9.90 -15.81 -1.15
CA THR A 603 9.93 -16.85 -0.12
C THR A 603 9.40 -16.30 1.22
N PRO A 604 8.88 -17.16 2.13
CA PRO A 604 8.47 -16.72 3.47
C PRO A 604 9.60 -16.13 4.32
N SER A 605 10.87 -16.37 3.95
CA SER A 605 12.08 -15.95 4.64
C SER A 605 12.79 -14.74 3.99
N VAL A 606 12.03 -13.81 3.40
CA VAL A 606 12.60 -12.60 2.78
C VAL A 606 13.22 -11.69 3.85
N VAL A 607 14.47 -11.31 3.62
CA VAL A 607 15.16 -10.26 4.38
C VAL A 607 15.05 -8.94 3.61
N TRP A 608 14.41 -7.94 4.22
CA TRP A 608 14.21 -6.63 3.62
C TRP A 608 15.37 -5.68 3.92
N VAL A 609 15.89 -5.01 2.89
CA VAL A 609 16.94 -3.98 3.03
C VAL A 609 16.56 -2.69 2.31
N PRO A 610 16.98 -1.51 2.77
CA PRO A 610 16.59 -0.25 2.13
C PRO A 610 17.08 -0.12 0.69
N LYS A 611 16.25 0.49 -0.15
CA LYS A 611 16.62 0.89 -1.51
C LYS A 611 16.73 2.41 -1.59
N TYR A 612 17.90 2.90 -1.98
CA TYR A 612 18.13 4.32 -2.24
C TYR A 612 18.38 4.60 -3.74
N SER A 613 19.07 3.71 -4.45
CA SER A 613 19.36 3.86 -5.88
C SER A 613 18.09 3.69 -6.74
N GLY A 614 17.92 4.60 -7.70
CA GLY A 614 16.73 4.65 -8.57
C GLY A 614 15.46 5.18 -7.90
N VAL A 615 15.54 5.70 -6.67
CA VAL A 615 14.39 6.32 -5.97
C VAL A 615 14.31 7.80 -6.34
N SER A 616 13.15 8.21 -6.86
CA SER A 616 12.86 9.62 -7.18
C SER A 616 13.06 10.53 -5.96
N PRO A 617 13.58 11.76 -6.12
CA PRO A 617 13.72 12.73 -5.02
C PRO A 617 12.44 12.95 -4.20
N LYS A 618 11.26 12.82 -4.83
CA LYS A 618 9.95 12.96 -4.15
C LYS A 618 9.65 11.77 -3.22
N ASP A 619 10.13 10.58 -3.57
CA ASP A 619 9.84 9.33 -2.85
C ASP A 619 10.93 8.93 -1.83
N LYS A 620 11.99 9.74 -1.67
CA LYS A 620 13.12 9.44 -0.76
C LYS A 620 12.74 9.22 0.70
N CYS A 621 11.56 9.69 1.10
CA CYS A 621 11.04 9.56 2.45
C CYS A 621 9.88 8.56 2.56
N LYS A 622 9.61 7.78 1.50
CA LYS A 622 8.84 6.53 1.57
C LYS A 622 9.75 5.40 2.07
N LEU A 623 9.18 4.38 2.69
CA LEU A 623 9.93 3.20 3.10
C LEU A 623 9.99 2.20 1.93
N ILE A 624 10.96 2.42 1.05
CA ILE A 624 11.20 1.54 -0.11
C ILE A 624 12.26 0.52 0.26
N CYS A 625 11.88 -0.76 0.28
CA CYS A 625 12.74 -1.86 0.65
C CYS A 625 12.86 -2.85 -0.51
N ARG A 626 14.04 -3.45 -0.69
CA ARG A 626 14.29 -4.54 -1.63
C ARG A 626 14.44 -5.86 -0.88
N ALA A 627 14.00 -6.95 -1.48
CA ALA A 627 14.25 -8.28 -0.97
C ALA A 627 15.72 -8.64 -1.23
N ASN A 628 16.48 -8.91 -0.15
CA ASN A 628 17.91 -9.14 -0.21
C ASN A 628 18.26 -10.28 -1.18
N GLY A 629 19.27 -10.08 -2.02
CA GLY A 629 19.65 -11.05 -3.06
C GLY A 629 18.73 -11.11 -4.30
N THR A 630 17.66 -10.31 -4.36
CA THR A 630 16.78 -10.20 -5.54
C THR A 630 16.78 -8.78 -6.14
N GLY A 631 16.25 -8.66 -7.37
CA GLY A 631 16.02 -7.35 -8.00
C GLY A 631 14.69 -6.68 -7.63
N TYR A 632 13.82 -7.36 -6.87
CA TYR A 632 12.48 -6.87 -6.55
C TYR A 632 12.49 -5.88 -5.39
N PHE A 633 11.69 -4.82 -5.50
CA PHE A 633 11.52 -3.80 -4.48
C PHE A 633 10.04 -3.42 -4.32
N TYR A 634 9.69 -3.03 -3.10
CA TYR A 634 8.32 -2.70 -2.70
C TYR A 634 8.34 -1.44 -1.82
N VAL A 635 7.22 -0.72 -1.82
CA VAL A 635 6.96 0.37 -0.88
C VAL A 635 6.23 -0.24 0.31
N LEU A 636 6.95 -0.45 1.43
CA LEU A 636 6.40 -1.12 2.61
C LEU A 636 5.64 -0.15 3.53
N ALA A 637 5.98 1.15 3.47
CA ALA A 637 5.22 2.19 4.16
C ALA A 637 5.25 3.51 3.36
N PRO A 638 4.17 4.32 3.40
CA PRO A 638 4.08 5.58 2.66
C PRO A 638 5.02 6.66 3.20
N LYS A 639 5.52 6.52 4.43
CA LYS A 639 6.61 7.34 4.94
C LYS A 639 7.50 6.57 5.90
N VAL A 640 8.77 6.96 5.97
CA VAL A 640 9.65 6.60 7.08
C VAL A 640 9.32 7.44 8.31
N VAL A 641 9.71 6.96 9.49
CA VAL A 641 9.56 7.71 10.75
C VAL A 641 10.30 9.05 10.67
N ASP A 642 9.66 10.12 11.16
CA ASP A 642 10.21 11.47 11.10
C ASP A 642 11.57 11.53 11.82
N GLY A 643 12.56 12.19 11.23
CA GLY A 643 13.95 12.22 11.70
C GLY A 643 14.86 11.18 11.04
N THR A 644 14.31 10.21 10.31
CA THR A 644 15.12 9.28 9.50
C THR A 644 15.87 10.06 8.41
N PRO A 645 17.20 9.88 8.23
CA PRO A 645 17.94 10.49 7.13
C PRO A 645 17.32 10.12 5.77
N CYS A 646 17.24 11.09 4.84
CA CYS A 646 16.68 10.84 3.50
C CYS A 646 17.55 9.90 2.66
N SER A 647 18.86 9.95 2.89
CA SER A 647 19.87 9.12 2.23
C SER A 647 21.05 8.97 3.20
N PRO A 648 21.82 7.87 3.16
CA PRO A 648 22.89 7.61 4.13
C PRO A 648 24.02 8.66 4.11
N ASP A 649 24.23 9.29 2.96
CA ASP A 649 25.21 10.31 2.63
C ASP A 649 24.73 11.75 2.86
N SER A 650 23.42 11.95 3.03
CA SER A 650 22.81 13.27 3.21
C SER A 650 22.60 13.62 4.67
N SER A 651 22.76 14.89 5.01
CA SER A 651 22.35 15.43 6.31
C SER A 651 20.86 15.79 6.36
N ALA A 652 20.14 15.69 5.23
CA ALA A 652 18.71 15.93 5.18
C ALA A 652 17.94 14.79 5.87
N VAL A 653 16.85 15.16 6.54
CA VAL A 653 16.00 14.24 7.32
C VAL A 653 14.56 14.29 6.82
N CYS A 654 13.87 13.17 6.94
CA CYS A 654 12.48 13.04 6.57
C CYS A 654 11.58 13.67 7.64
N VAL A 655 10.65 14.52 7.23
CA VAL A 655 9.62 15.12 8.08
C VAL A 655 8.30 15.03 7.33
N GLN A 656 7.35 14.27 7.88
CA GLN A 656 6.03 14.05 7.29
C GLN A 656 6.10 13.62 5.81
N GLY A 657 6.91 12.60 5.53
CA GLY A 657 7.07 12.05 4.18
C GLY A 657 7.87 12.92 3.20
N LYS A 658 8.41 14.07 3.63
CA LYS A 658 9.22 14.96 2.79
C LYS A 658 10.65 15.08 3.28
N CYS A 659 11.59 15.14 2.34
CA CYS A 659 12.99 15.36 2.67
C CYS A 659 13.25 16.85 2.96
N ILE A 660 13.63 17.15 4.21
CA ILE A 660 13.92 18.51 4.70
C ILE A 660 15.41 18.65 4.98
N LYS A 661 16.00 19.77 4.55
CA LYS A 661 17.41 20.08 4.81
C LYS A 661 17.66 20.22 6.32
N ALA A 662 18.61 19.46 6.82
CA ALA A 662 19.18 19.60 8.15
C ALA A 662 20.70 19.70 8.05
N GLY A 663 21.32 20.26 9.08
CA GLY A 663 22.78 20.33 9.18
C GLY A 663 23.37 18.97 9.52
N CYS A 664 24.69 18.84 9.35
CA CYS A 664 25.43 17.64 9.77
C CYS A 664 25.34 17.35 11.29
N ASP A 665 24.86 18.32 12.07
CA ASP A 665 24.56 18.25 13.50
C ASP A 665 23.16 17.67 13.81
N GLY A 666 22.43 17.20 12.79
CA GLY A 666 21.09 16.66 12.93
C GLY A 666 20.00 17.71 13.19
N LYS A 667 20.35 19.01 13.22
CA LYS A 667 19.41 20.10 13.50
C LYS A 667 18.70 20.58 12.23
N LEU A 668 17.38 20.58 12.26
CA LEU A 668 16.52 21.12 11.22
C LEU A 668 16.75 22.63 11.06
N GLY A 669 17.00 23.08 9.83
CA GLY A 669 17.33 24.48 9.53
C GLY A 669 18.79 24.87 9.82
N SER A 670 19.62 23.98 10.38
CA SER A 670 21.06 24.22 10.50
C SER A 670 21.73 24.21 9.13
N ASN A 671 22.67 25.14 8.92
CA ASN A 671 23.45 25.25 7.70
C ASN A 671 24.83 24.61 7.80
N LYS A 672 25.15 23.94 8.92
CA LYS A 672 26.42 23.23 9.11
C LYS A 672 26.53 22.06 8.13
N LYS A 673 27.68 21.90 7.50
CA LYS A 673 27.99 20.81 6.56
C LYS A 673 29.25 20.07 7.04
N PHE A 674 29.39 18.83 6.60
CA PHE A 674 30.66 18.12 6.74
C PHE A 674 31.73 18.83 5.90
N ASP A 675 32.89 19.01 6.49
CA ASP A 675 34.09 19.44 5.77
C ASP A 675 34.69 18.26 4.98
N LYS A 676 35.78 18.51 4.24
CA LYS A 676 36.48 17.47 3.45
C LYS A 676 37.08 16.35 4.31
N CYS A 677 37.19 16.56 5.62
CA CYS A 677 37.71 15.61 6.60
C CYS A 677 36.60 14.75 7.23
N GLY A 678 35.33 14.98 6.86
CA GLY A 678 34.19 14.30 7.45
C GLY A 678 33.80 14.85 8.83
N ILE A 679 34.29 16.04 9.22
CA ILE A 679 33.95 16.70 10.49
C ILE A 679 32.82 17.70 10.27
N CYS A 680 31.78 17.62 11.11
CA CYS A 680 30.65 18.53 11.03
C CYS A 680 31.02 19.95 11.44
N GLY A 681 30.95 20.91 10.51
CA GLY A 681 31.37 22.29 10.73
C GLY A 681 32.88 22.47 10.89
N GLY A 682 33.67 21.52 10.38
CA GLY A 682 35.13 21.60 10.41
C GLY A 682 35.71 22.62 9.41
N ASP A 683 37.00 22.89 9.55
CA ASP A 683 37.74 23.91 8.79
C ASP A 683 38.65 23.32 7.70
N ASN A 684 38.56 22.01 7.42
CA ASN A 684 39.40 21.24 6.50
C ASN A 684 40.90 21.11 6.89
N LYS A 685 41.31 21.42 8.12
CA LYS A 685 42.74 21.34 8.51
C LYS A 685 43.15 20.02 9.17
N SER A 686 42.19 19.24 9.63
CA SER A 686 42.41 17.99 10.38
C SER A 686 42.79 16.79 9.52
N CYS A 687 42.73 16.91 8.19
CA CYS A 687 43.01 15.82 7.25
C CYS A 687 43.98 16.22 6.13
N LYS A 688 44.64 15.21 5.56
CA LYS A 688 45.49 15.30 4.37
C LYS A 688 44.77 14.68 3.17
N LYS A 689 44.88 15.32 2.00
CA LYS A 689 44.38 14.77 0.74
C LYS A 689 45.37 13.73 0.19
N VAL A 690 44.86 12.56 -0.17
CA VAL A 690 45.58 11.53 -0.93
C VAL A 690 44.95 11.49 -2.32
N SER A 691 45.77 11.45 -3.37
CA SER A 691 45.29 11.34 -4.75
C SER A 691 46.32 10.69 -5.65
N GLY A 692 45.85 10.04 -6.70
CA GLY A 692 46.71 9.40 -7.70
C GLY A 692 46.00 9.14 -9.03
N LEU A 693 46.77 8.59 -9.96
CA LEU A 693 46.34 8.26 -11.31
C LEU A 693 46.83 6.85 -11.66
N PHE A 694 45.94 6.01 -12.17
CA PHE A 694 46.26 4.68 -12.68
C PHE A 694 45.99 4.61 -14.19
N THR A 695 46.99 4.12 -14.95
CA THR A 695 46.98 4.11 -16.43
C THR A 695 47.51 2.86 -17.10
N LYS A 696 48.11 1.93 -16.35
CA LYS A 696 48.80 0.77 -16.94
C LYS A 696 47.89 -0.48 -16.85
N PRO A 697 47.35 -1.00 -17.95
CA PRO A 697 46.48 -2.17 -17.91
C PRO A 697 47.30 -3.47 -17.89
N ILE A 698 46.93 -4.41 -17.02
CA ILE A 698 47.26 -5.84 -17.09
C ILE A 698 45.95 -6.58 -17.32
N HIS A 699 45.96 -7.63 -18.12
CA HIS A 699 44.73 -8.36 -18.42
C HIS A 699 44.13 -8.93 -17.12
N GLY A 700 42.84 -8.66 -16.88
CA GLY A 700 42.15 -9.05 -15.64
C GLY A 700 42.05 -7.93 -14.61
N TYR A 701 42.06 -8.29 -13.33
CA TYR A 701 41.87 -7.35 -12.22
C TYR A 701 43.20 -6.71 -11.80
N ASN A 702 43.25 -5.39 -11.86
CA ASN A 702 44.42 -4.58 -11.52
C ASN A 702 44.19 -3.79 -10.24
N PHE A 703 45.14 -3.82 -9.33
CA PHE A 703 45.09 -2.99 -8.13
C PHE A 703 45.24 -1.50 -8.46
N VAL A 704 44.28 -0.68 -8.00
CA VAL A 704 44.30 0.78 -8.18
C VAL A 704 44.70 1.48 -6.88
N VAL A 705 43.95 1.26 -5.80
CA VAL A 705 44.20 1.90 -4.50
C VAL A 705 43.49 1.16 -3.36
N MET A 706 44.09 1.19 -2.17
CA MET A 706 43.44 0.78 -0.92
C MET A 706 42.88 2.01 -0.21
N LEU A 707 41.59 2.00 0.11
CA LEU A 707 40.88 3.01 0.89
C LEU A 707 40.83 2.56 2.35
N PRO A 708 41.63 3.13 3.26
CA PRO A 708 41.68 2.66 4.65
C PRO A 708 40.48 3.15 5.46
N VAL A 709 40.30 2.56 6.66
CA VAL A 709 39.32 3.03 7.65
C VAL A 709 39.56 4.51 7.96
N GLY A 710 38.49 5.31 8.00
CA GLY A 710 38.55 6.75 8.21
C GLY A 710 38.74 7.57 6.92
N ALA A 711 38.95 6.95 5.76
CA ALA A 711 38.98 7.66 4.48
C ALA A 711 37.63 8.34 4.21
N SER A 712 37.65 9.66 4.01
CA SER A 712 36.47 10.50 3.80
C SER A 712 36.53 11.23 2.46
N ASN A 713 35.38 11.67 1.97
CA ASN A 713 35.22 12.38 0.71
C ASN A 713 35.98 11.71 -0.46
N ILE A 714 35.70 10.42 -0.64
CA ILE A 714 36.28 9.53 -1.64
C ILE A 714 35.66 9.85 -3.00
N ASP A 715 36.51 10.05 -4.00
CA ASP A 715 36.15 10.25 -5.40
C ASP A 715 37.11 9.45 -6.28
N VAL A 716 36.63 8.34 -6.84
CA VAL A 716 37.35 7.55 -7.85
C VAL A 716 36.59 7.65 -9.16
N ARG A 717 37.27 8.05 -10.23
CA ARG A 717 36.67 8.20 -11.56
C ARG A 717 37.50 7.49 -12.60
N GLN A 718 36.90 6.54 -13.28
CA GLN A 718 37.38 6.02 -14.55
C GLN A 718 36.74 6.86 -15.65
N ARG A 719 37.53 7.25 -16.66
CA ARG A 719 37.01 7.90 -17.86
C ARG A 719 37.44 7.07 -19.05
N GLY A 720 36.53 6.89 -20.00
CA GLY A 720 36.83 6.22 -21.24
C GLY A 720 38.02 6.84 -21.97
N TYR A 721 38.87 6.00 -22.54
CA TYR A 721 39.95 6.45 -23.41
C TYR A 721 39.37 7.26 -24.58
N LYS A 722 39.85 8.50 -24.78
CA LYS A 722 39.33 9.45 -25.81
C LYS A 722 37.80 9.64 -25.85
N GLY A 723 37.09 9.40 -24.74
CA GLY A 723 35.63 9.57 -24.67
C GLY A 723 34.81 8.38 -25.17
N LEU A 724 35.42 7.20 -25.36
CA LEU A 724 34.69 5.95 -25.58
C LEU A 724 33.80 5.62 -24.37
N VAL A 725 32.58 5.14 -24.60
CA VAL A 725 31.65 4.71 -23.54
C VAL A 725 32.01 3.31 -23.02
N SER A 726 32.58 2.46 -23.87
CA SER A 726 33.05 1.12 -23.51
C SER A 726 34.50 1.01 -23.96
N ASP A 727 35.42 1.24 -23.02
CA ASP A 727 36.87 1.11 -23.21
C ASP A 727 37.40 -0.20 -22.60
N ASP A 728 36.49 -1.14 -22.30
CA ASP A 728 36.76 -2.42 -21.64
C ASP A 728 37.46 -2.33 -20.27
N ASN A 729 37.36 -1.17 -19.60
CA ASN A 729 37.92 -0.94 -18.27
C ASN A 729 36.83 -0.64 -17.25
N TYR A 730 36.60 -1.56 -16.31
CA TYR A 730 35.47 -1.48 -15.38
C TYR A 730 35.94 -1.44 -13.91
N LEU A 731 35.41 -0.53 -13.10
CA LEU A 731 35.81 -0.43 -11.68
C LEU A 731 35.28 -1.62 -10.87
N ALA A 732 36.09 -2.18 -9.98
CA ALA A 732 35.72 -3.25 -9.07
C ALA A 732 36.14 -2.91 -7.62
N VAL A 733 35.42 -3.47 -6.64
CA VAL A 733 35.68 -3.19 -5.21
C VAL A 733 35.63 -4.48 -4.41
N LYS A 734 36.65 -4.69 -3.56
CA LYS A 734 36.74 -5.80 -2.60
C LYS A 734 36.76 -5.30 -1.16
N ASN A 735 36.24 -6.11 -0.25
CA ASN A 735 36.38 -5.89 1.19
C ASN A 735 37.75 -6.38 1.72
N SER A 736 37.99 -6.22 3.02
CA SER A 736 39.24 -6.66 3.67
C SER A 736 39.43 -8.19 3.68
N GLN A 737 38.37 -8.95 3.47
CA GLN A 737 38.35 -10.42 3.40
C GLN A 737 38.56 -10.95 1.97
N GLY A 738 38.75 -10.07 0.98
CA GLY A 738 38.95 -10.43 -0.43
C GLY A 738 37.67 -10.73 -1.22
N GLN A 739 36.49 -10.57 -0.62
CA GLN A 739 35.21 -10.74 -1.29
C GLN A 739 34.86 -9.50 -2.13
N TYR A 740 34.48 -9.70 -3.39
CA TYR A 740 34.02 -8.62 -4.27
C TYR A 740 32.65 -8.09 -3.84
N LEU A 741 32.58 -6.80 -3.55
CA LEU A 741 31.35 -6.05 -3.29
C LEU A 741 30.78 -5.41 -4.57
N LEU A 742 31.64 -5.17 -5.56
CA LEU A 742 31.29 -4.62 -6.88
C LEU A 742 32.14 -5.28 -7.97
N ASN A 743 31.48 -5.62 -9.09
CA ASN A 743 32.08 -6.10 -10.34
C ASN A 743 33.12 -7.25 -10.18
N GLY A 744 32.74 -8.29 -9.45
CA GLY A 744 33.54 -9.53 -9.29
C GLY A 744 33.20 -10.61 -10.31
N ASN A 745 34.03 -11.66 -10.38
CA ASN A 745 33.83 -12.82 -11.25
C ASN A 745 33.61 -12.48 -12.74
N TYR A 746 34.26 -11.42 -13.25
CA TYR A 746 34.08 -10.92 -14.62
C TYR A 746 32.64 -10.49 -14.97
N VAL A 747 31.79 -10.23 -13.96
CA VAL A 747 30.43 -9.74 -14.13
C VAL A 747 30.40 -8.25 -13.80
N VAL A 748 29.85 -7.43 -14.70
CA VAL A 748 29.88 -5.97 -14.59
C VAL A 748 28.46 -5.39 -14.45
N SER A 749 28.29 -4.42 -13.55
CA SER A 749 27.01 -3.76 -13.29
C SER A 749 26.81 -2.56 -14.22
N ALA A 750 25.89 -2.68 -15.18
CA ALA A 750 25.56 -1.58 -16.09
C ALA A 750 24.86 -0.39 -15.42
N VAL A 751 24.21 -0.63 -14.27
CA VAL A 751 23.38 0.36 -13.56
C VAL A 751 24.04 0.86 -12.29
N GLU A 752 23.58 2.04 -11.84
CA GLU A 752 23.95 2.64 -10.56
C GLU A 752 23.71 1.67 -9.39
N ARG A 753 24.68 1.58 -8.48
CA ARG A 753 24.65 0.64 -7.36
C ARG A 753 25.14 1.28 -6.07
N ASP A 754 24.33 1.17 -5.02
CA ASP A 754 24.70 1.53 -3.65
C ASP A 754 25.34 0.34 -2.93
N ILE A 755 26.55 0.53 -2.41
CA ILE A 755 27.34 -0.46 -1.67
C ILE A 755 27.40 0.00 -0.21
N ILE A 756 26.71 -0.72 0.67
CA ILE A 756 26.65 -0.41 2.10
C ILE A 756 27.69 -1.27 2.82
N VAL A 757 28.61 -0.63 3.54
CA VAL A 757 29.71 -1.28 4.26
C VAL A 757 29.75 -0.75 5.69
N LYS A 758 29.31 -1.56 6.66
CA LYS A 758 29.23 -1.21 8.10
C LYS A 758 28.70 0.21 8.35
N GLY A 759 27.56 0.55 7.74
CA GLY A 759 26.92 1.88 7.88
C GLY A 759 27.52 3.02 7.04
N SER A 760 28.58 2.77 6.25
CA SER A 760 29.11 3.69 5.23
C SER A 760 28.50 3.37 3.87
N LEU A 761 28.20 4.39 3.05
CA LEU A 761 27.65 4.20 1.71
C LEU A 761 28.68 4.63 0.66
N LEU A 762 28.99 3.71 -0.25
CA LEU A 762 29.77 3.97 -1.46
C LEU A 762 28.85 3.83 -2.68
N ARG A 763 28.74 4.89 -3.48
CA ARG A 763 27.84 4.94 -4.65
C ARG A 763 28.62 4.77 -5.93
N TYR A 764 28.23 3.77 -6.72
CA TYR A 764 28.78 3.48 -8.04
C TYR A 764 27.81 3.93 -9.13
N SER A 765 28.28 4.64 -10.16
CA SER A 765 27.42 5.18 -11.22
C SER A 765 26.95 4.18 -12.28
N GLY A 766 27.56 2.99 -12.37
CA GLY A 766 27.31 2.06 -13.48
C GLY A 766 28.17 2.35 -14.70
N THR A 767 28.24 1.37 -15.62
CA THR A 767 29.03 1.43 -16.86
C THR A 767 28.33 2.11 -18.05
N ALA A 768 27.03 2.42 -17.93
CA ALA A 768 26.27 3.01 -19.04
C ALA A 768 26.64 4.48 -19.33
N GLY A 769 27.38 5.14 -18.45
CA GLY A 769 27.80 6.53 -18.60
C GLY A 769 29.18 6.69 -19.26
N LEU A 770 29.51 7.91 -19.69
CA LEU A 770 30.84 8.27 -20.25
C LEU A 770 32.01 8.15 -19.24
N ALA A 771 31.70 8.04 -17.95
CA ALA A 771 32.68 7.93 -16.89
C ALA A 771 32.08 7.12 -15.74
N GLU A 772 32.78 6.09 -15.29
CA GLU A 772 32.42 5.37 -14.08
C GLU A 772 32.95 6.09 -12.85
N THR A 773 32.12 6.22 -11.82
CA THR A 773 32.47 6.93 -10.59
C THR A 773 32.12 6.11 -9.36
N LEU A 774 33.00 6.16 -8.36
CA LEU A 774 32.77 5.66 -7.00
C LEU A 774 32.91 6.83 -6.02
N LEU A 775 31.82 7.15 -5.32
CA LEU A 775 31.72 8.32 -4.43
C LEU A 775 31.32 7.91 -3.01
N ALA A 776 32.00 8.45 -1.99
CA ALA A 776 31.57 8.38 -0.60
C ALA A 776 31.91 9.68 0.16
N VAL A 777 30.92 10.27 0.84
CA VAL A 777 31.10 11.54 1.57
C VAL A 777 31.61 11.28 2.99
N LYS A 778 31.01 10.31 3.69
CA LYS A 778 31.33 10.00 5.09
C LYS A 778 32.59 9.14 5.20
N PRO A 779 33.31 9.19 6.35
CA PRO A 779 34.44 8.31 6.60
C PRO A 779 34.06 6.84 6.54
N LEU A 780 34.89 6.01 5.89
CA LEU A 780 34.70 4.56 5.86
C LEU A 780 34.93 3.93 7.24
N ARG A 781 34.10 2.95 7.60
CA ARG A 781 34.27 2.12 8.80
C ARG A 781 35.03 0.80 8.55
N GLU A 782 35.31 0.48 7.30
CA GLU A 782 36.03 -0.71 6.87
C GLU A 782 36.95 -0.36 5.71
N ALA A 783 38.12 -1.00 5.63
CA ALA A 783 39.04 -0.81 4.51
C ALA A 783 38.51 -1.49 3.24
N LEU A 784 38.62 -0.80 2.11
CA LEU A 784 38.17 -1.28 0.81
C LEU A 784 39.32 -1.25 -0.20
N THR A 785 39.40 -2.25 -1.06
CA THR A 785 40.36 -2.30 -2.16
C THR A 785 39.64 -2.00 -3.46
N VAL A 786 40.11 -0.97 -4.18
CA VAL A 786 39.59 -0.59 -5.49
C VAL A 786 40.51 -1.18 -6.56
N GLU A 787 39.90 -1.86 -7.52
CA GLU A 787 40.55 -2.49 -8.66
C GLU A 787 39.91 -2.02 -9.97
N VAL A 788 40.57 -2.28 -11.09
CA VAL A 788 40.00 -2.16 -12.42
C VAL A 788 40.12 -3.48 -13.15
N LEU A 789 39.00 -3.95 -13.69
CA LEU A 789 38.94 -5.06 -14.62
C LEU A 789 39.24 -4.52 -16.03
N SER A 790 40.40 -4.83 -16.57
CA SER A 790 40.80 -4.51 -17.95
C SER A 790 40.68 -5.77 -18.80
N VAL A 791 39.80 -5.75 -19.79
CA VAL A 791 39.54 -6.86 -20.70
C VAL A 791 39.61 -6.41 -22.18
N GLY A 792 39.39 -7.32 -23.12
CA GLY A 792 39.24 -6.97 -24.53
C GLY A 792 40.49 -6.34 -25.15
N GLN A 793 40.34 -5.12 -25.69
CA GLN A 793 41.40 -4.43 -26.45
C GLN A 793 42.50 -3.81 -25.59
N MET A 794 42.52 -4.06 -24.27
CA MET A 794 43.57 -3.60 -23.35
C MET A 794 43.81 -2.09 -23.45
N THR A 795 42.73 -1.31 -23.65
CA THR A 795 42.86 0.15 -23.77
C THR A 795 43.36 0.73 -22.44
N PRO A 796 44.24 1.75 -22.43
CA PRO A 796 44.78 2.29 -21.19
C PRO A 796 43.69 2.91 -20.29
N PRO A 797 43.46 2.39 -19.07
CA PRO A 797 42.48 2.95 -18.16
C PRO A 797 42.88 4.38 -17.76
N ARG A 798 41.91 5.24 -17.44
CA ARG A 798 42.20 6.61 -16.97
C ARG A 798 41.54 6.86 -15.63
N ILE A 799 42.07 6.22 -14.59
CA ILE A 799 41.45 6.23 -13.27
C ILE A 799 42.12 7.27 -12.39
N ARG A 800 41.37 8.31 -12.04
CA ARG A 800 41.77 9.32 -11.06
C ARG A 800 41.08 9.03 -9.75
N TYR A 801 41.85 8.94 -8.67
CA TYR A 801 41.28 8.78 -7.33
C TYR A 801 41.74 9.91 -6.41
N SER A 802 40.87 10.28 -5.47
CA SER A 802 41.22 11.15 -4.36
C SER A 802 40.35 10.89 -3.13
N PHE A 803 40.92 11.04 -1.95
CA PHE A 803 40.23 10.91 -0.66
C PHE A 803 41.01 11.66 0.43
N TYR A 804 40.44 11.78 1.63
CA TYR A 804 41.05 12.50 2.76
C TYR A 804 41.23 11.58 3.97
N LEU A 805 42.39 11.69 4.63
CA LEU A 805 42.73 10.93 5.85
C LEU A 805 43.09 11.87 6.99
N ALA A 806 42.73 11.53 8.22
CA ALA A 806 43.13 12.30 9.40
C ALA A 806 44.66 12.47 9.47
N ARG A 807 45.12 13.64 9.93
CA ARG A 807 46.55 13.87 10.22
C ARG A 807 46.91 13.17 11.53
N GLU A 808 47.89 12.28 11.50
CA GLU A 808 48.49 11.73 12.71
C GLU A 808 49.22 12.83 13.48
N SER A 809 49.00 12.91 14.80
CA SER A 809 49.71 13.84 15.66
C SER A 809 51.20 13.50 15.69
N LYS A 810 52.06 14.53 15.71
CA LYS A 810 53.52 14.40 15.65
C LYS A 810 54.13 13.61 16.83
N ASP A 811 53.36 13.32 17.87
CA ASP A 811 53.84 12.60 19.06
C ASP A 811 54.10 11.11 18.79
N LYS A 812 53.36 10.47 17.88
CA LYS A 812 53.61 9.05 17.53
C LYS A 812 54.86 8.84 16.67
N LYS A 813 55.34 9.88 15.99
CA LYS A 813 56.52 9.82 15.12
C LYS A 813 57.85 9.78 15.88
N LYS A 814 57.83 10.06 17.19
CA LYS A 814 59.03 10.03 18.04
C LYS A 814 59.32 8.62 18.58
N GLU A 815 58.30 7.78 18.70
CA GLU A 815 58.41 6.43 19.25
C GLU A 815 58.89 5.40 18.20
N GLU A 816 58.44 5.51 16.95
CA GLU A 816 58.92 4.64 15.86
C GLU A 816 60.38 4.94 15.46
N ARG A 817 60.82 6.20 15.58
CA ARG A 817 62.19 6.60 15.24
C ARG A 817 63.21 6.20 16.32
N ALA A 818 62.76 5.87 17.53
CA ALA A 818 63.60 5.34 18.60
C ALA A 818 63.87 3.82 18.46
N ARG A 819 63.06 3.09 17.67
CA ARG A 819 63.24 1.65 17.43
C ARG A 819 64.07 1.32 16.18
N SER A 820 64.44 2.30 15.36
CA SER A 820 65.20 2.08 14.13
C SER A 820 66.71 2.35 14.25
N HIS A 821 67.21 2.65 15.45
CA HIS A 821 68.65 2.73 15.73
C HIS A 821 69.01 1.65 16.74
N ASN A 822 69.24 0.44 16.22
CA ASN A 822 70.28 -0.49 16.67
C ASN A 822 70.20 -1.76 15.81
N SER A 823 70.74 -1.69 14.60
CA SER A 823 71.19 -2.88 13.88
C SER A 823 72.37 -2.48 12.99
N VAL A 824 73.59 -2.77 13.45
CA VAL A 824 74.74 -2.97 12.57
C VAL A 824 75.37 -4.31 12.94
N LEU A 825 75.65 -5.05 11.87
CA LEU A 825 76.04 -6.44 11.67
C LEU A 825 77.36 -6.87 12.34
N ALA A 826 77.49 -8.16 12.65
CA ALA A 826 78.73 -8.93 12.46
C ALA A 826 78.44 -10.45 12.40
N GLU A 827 79.17 -11.14 11.53
CA GLU A 827 79.00 -12.50 11.06
C GLU A 827 79.70 -13.57 11.94
N ASP A 828 79.23 -14.81 11.75
CA ASP A 828 79.96 -16.09 11.61
C ASP A 828 80.63 -16.87 12.78
N VAL A 829 80.56 -18.20 12.58
CA VAL A 829 81.37 -19.34 13.08
C VAL A 829 80.90 -20.14 14.31
N GLY A 830 80.38 -21.36 14.03
CA GLY A 830 81.00 -22.64 14.44
C GLY A 830 80.66 -23.31 15.80
N GLY A 831 79.93 -24.43 15.72
CA GLY A 831 80.27 -25.74 16.31
C GLY A 831 80.22 -25.97 17.84
N GLY A 832 79.69 -27.13 18.25
CA GLY A 832 80.10 -27.76 19.53
C GLY A 832 79.01 -28.44 20.36
N GLN A 833 79.28 -29.68 20.73
CA GLN A 833 78.44 -30.68 21.40
C GLN A 833 78.43 -30.61 22.96
N LYS A 834 77.40 -31.27 23.53
CA LYS A 834 77.35 -32.09 24.77
C LYS A 834 77.30 -31.45 26.18
N GLY A 835 76.35 -31.93 26.97
CA GLY A 835 76.64 -32.58 28.28
C GLY A 835 76.08 -31.95 29.56
N GLY A 836 74.96 -32.52 30.06
CA GLY A 836 74.80 -33.12 31.40
C GLY A 836 75.03 -32.35 32.71
N GLU A 837 73.98 -32.37 33.56
CA GLU A 837 73.94 -32.55 35.05
C GLU A 837 74.65 -31.49 35.94
N GLY A 838 74.15 -31.00 37.09
CA GLY A 838 73.02 -31.30 37.97
C GLY A 838 73.39 -30.90 39.42
N GLY A 839 72.45 -30.29 40.18
CA GLY A 839 72.44 -30.18 41.67
C GLY A 839 73.06 -28.91 42.31
N ASP A 840 72.30 -27.91 42.80
CA ASP A 840 71.54 -27.77 44.09
C ASP A 840 72.47 -27.34 45.28
N LEU A 841 72.31 -26.20 45.98
CA LEU A 841 71.34 -25.94 47.06
C LEU A 841 71.35 -24.46 47.58
N LEU A 842 70.18 -23.81 47.49
CA LEU A 842 69.40 -23.05 48.50
C LEU A 842 69.90 -21.86 49.39
N LYS A 843 68.99 -20.83 49.38
CA LYS A 843 68.62 -19.75 50.37
C LYS A 843 69.25 -18.36 50.18
N LYS A 844 68.54 -17.21 50.19
CA LYS A 844 67.15 -16.87 50.62
C LYS A 844 66.73 -15.45 50.11
N SER A 845 65.50 -15.35 49.59
CA SER A 845 64.48 -14.29 49.82
C SER A 845 64.71 -12.81 49.43
N SER A 846 64.01 -12.31 48.40
CA SER A 846 62.66 -11.69 48.51
C SER A 846 62.28 -10.88 47.25
N TYR A 847 60.97 -10.76 47.01
CA TYR A 847 60.24 -10.01 45.98
C TYR A 847 59.75 -10.79 44.75
N SER A 848 58.51 -11.26 44.88
CA SER A 848 57.72 -12.03 43.93
C SER A 848 57.08 -11.16 42.84
N ILE A 849 57.43 -11.41 41.58
CA ILE A 849 56.55 -11.27 40.41
C ILE A 849 56.84 -12.47 39.50
N GLU A 850 56.19 -13.61 39.73
CA GLU A 850 56.17 -14.71 38.76
C GLU A 850 55.10 -14.41 37.70
N GLY A 851 55.52 -14.36 36.44
CA GLY A 851 54.63 -14.30 35.29
C GLY A 851 53.91 -15.64 35.06
N PRO A 852 52.72 -15.64 34.42
CA PRO A 852 51.91 -16.85 34.30
C PRO A 852 52.53 -17.89 33.36
N ILE A 853 52.48 -19.15 33.79
CA ILE A 853 52.85 -20.35 33.02
C ILE A 853 51.98 -20.43 31.75
N PRO A 854 52.56 -20.67 30.56
CA PRO A 854 51.81 -20.70 29.29
C PRO A 854 50.87 -21.91 29.22
N GLY A 855 49.60 -21.65 28.87
CA GLY A 855 48.58 -22.69 28.69
C GLY A 855 48.85 -23.60 27.49
N LYS A 856 48.16 -24.76 27.45
CA LYS A 856 48.20 -25.74 26.35
C LYS A 856 46.83 -25.81 25.65
N TRP A 857 46.83 -25.86 24.31
CA TRP A 857 45.59 -26.01 23.54
C TRP A 857 45.00 -27.41 23.69
N SER A 858 43.73 -27.48 24.08
CA SER A 858 42.89 -28.68 24.08
C SER A 858 41.80 -28.53 23.02
N ALA A 859 41.52 -29.60 22.26
CA ALA A 859 40.49 -29.62 21.23
C ALA A 859 39.48 -30.75 21.50
N GLY A 860 38.20 -30.41 21.59
CA GLY A 860 37.10 -31.34 21.78
C GLY A 860 36.74 -32.14 20.53
N MET A 861 35.69 -32.97 20.64
CA MET A 861 35.15 -33.72 19.51
C MET A 861 34.51 -32.78 18.46
N TRP A 862 34.45 -33.27 17.21
CA TRP A 862 33.80 -32.54 16.12
C TRP A 862 32.28 -32.62 16.22
N ASP A 863 31.62 -31.48 16.02
CA ASP A 863 30.17 -31.37 15.91
C ASP A 863 29.64 -32.08 14.66
N LYS A 864 28.32 -32.25 14.57
CA LYS A 864 27.66 -32.79 13.36
C LYS A 864 27.94 -31.87 12.16
N CYS A 865 28.10 -32.46 10.97
CA CYS A 865 28.38 -31.73 9.73
C CYS A 865 27.28 -30.70 9.44
N SER A 866 27.65 -29.49 9.05
CA SER A 866 26.70 -28.41 8.76
C SER A 866 25.75 -28.69 7.58
N VAL A 867 26.02 -29.75 6.82
CA VAL A 867 25.18 -30.23 5.72
C VAL A 867 25.01 -31.74 5.84
N THR A 868 23.90 -32.26 5.34
CA THR A 868 23.59 -33.69 5.30
C THR A 868 24.17 -34.40 4.07
N CYS A 869 24.48 -33.65 3.01
CA CYS A 869 25.30 -34.09 1.87
C CYS A 869 25.99 -32.87 1.25
N GLY A 870 27.06 -33.10 0.49
CA GLY A 870 27.87 -32.05 -0.13
C GLY A 870 29.00 -31.61 0.79
N ARG A 871 29.73 -30.56 0.38
CA ARG A 871 30.80 -29.98 1.21
C ARG A 871 30.19 -29.13 2.31
N GLY A 872 30.18 -29.64 3.53
CA GLY A 872 29.85 -28.91 4.75
C GLY A 872 31.06 -28.65 5.61
N VAL A 873 30.79 -28.13 6.79
CA VAL A 873 31.81 -27.74 7.75
C VAL A 873 31.42 -28.26 9.13
N GLN A 874 32.38 -28.86 9.84
CA GLN A 874 32.24 -29.26 11.24
C GLN A 874 33.05 -28.31 12.13
N GLY A 875 32.43 -27.84 13.21
CA GLY A 875 33.11 -27.11 14.28
C GLY A 875 33.60 -28.06 15.37
N ARG A 876 34.62 -27.65 16.13
CA ARG A 876 34.95 -28.25 17.43
C ARG A 876 35.39 -27.17 18.40
N LEU A 877 35.16 -27.40 19.69
CA LEU A 877 35.62 -26.51 20.73
C LEU A 877 37.15 -26.60 20.87
N VAL A 878 37.86 -25.47 20.80
CA VAL A 878 39.32 -25.39 20.99
C VAL A 878 39.60 -24.36 22.08
N GLN A 879 40.05 -24.83 23.25
CA GLN A 879 40.25 -24.02 24.46
C GLN A 879 41.69 -24.11 24.94
N CYS A 880 42.22 -22.99 25.43
CA CYS A 880 43.54 -22.91 26.05
C CYS A 880 43.37 -23.24 27.54
N LEU A 881 43.99 -24.32 28.01
CA LEU A 881 43.88 -24.77 29.40
C LEU A 881 45.24 -24.74 30.09
N GLY A 882 45.26 -24.32 31.36
CA GLY A 882 46.38 -24.46 32.27
C GLY A 882 46.58 -25.91 32.73
N GLN A 883 47.62 -26.18 33.52
CA GLN A 883 47.90 -27.53 34.04
C GLN A 883 46.85 -28.04 35.05
N ASP A 884 46.07 -27.13 35.62
CA ASP A 884 44.97 -27.36 36.56
C ASP A 884 43.62 -27.60 35.86
N GLY A 885 43.56 -27.53 34.53
CA GLY A 885 42.32 -27.67 33.75
C GLY A 885 41.47 -26.38 33.67
N GLU A 886 41.96 -25.28 34.25
CA GLU A 886 41.32 -23.95 34.19
C GLU A 886 41.78 -23.17 32.95
N PRO A 887 41.10 -22.08 32.53
CA PRO A 887 41.44 -21.31 31.34
C PRO A 887 42.87 -20.71 31.41
N GLY A 888 43.77 -21.17 30.53
CA GLY A 888 45.16 -20.73 30.49
C GLY A 888 45.35 -19.37 29.81
N LEU A 889 46.28 -18.55 30.29
CA LEU A 889 46.74 -17.33 29.63
C LEU A 889 48.07 -17.64 28.91
N ASN A 890 48.22 -17.22 27.65
CA ASN A 890 49.40 -17.40 26.78
C ASN A 890 49.61 -18.78 26.11
N CYS A 891 48.59 -19.36 25.46
CA CYS A 891 48.80 -20.43 24.47
C CYS A 891 49.35 -19.88 23.14
N ASP A 892 50.38 -20.52 22.57
CA ASP A 892 50.96 -20.13 21.28
C ASP A 892 49.94 -20.31 20.13
N SER A 893 49.63 -19.22 19.43
CA SER A 893 48.69 -19.18 18.31
C SER A 893 49.11 -20.02 17.10
N ILE A 894 50.40 -20.30 16.93
CA ILE A 894 50.94 -21.09 15.80
C ILE A 894 50.55 -22.57 15.95
N VAL A 895 50.44 -23.05 17.19
CA VAL A 895 50.14 -24.45 17.50
C VAL A 895 48.64 -24.67 17.78
N ARG A 896 47.80 -23.64 17.56
CA ARG A 896 46.35 -23.72 17.80
C ARG A 896 45.69 -24.72 16.84
N PRO A 897 45.04 -25.79 17.35
CA PRO A 897 44.31 -26.73 16.53
C PRO A 897 43.18 -26.03 15.76
N SER A 898 42.93 -26.46 14.52
CA SER A 898 41.83 -25.93 13.71
C SER A 898 40.50 -26.17 14.43
N ALA A 899 39.74 -25.09 14.67
CA ALA A 899 38.40 -25.17 15.26
C ALA A 899 37.33 -25.58 14.25
N THR A 900 37.72 -25.79 12.99
CA THR A 900 36.80 -25.95 11.86
C THR A 900 37.44 -26.86 10.82
N ARG A 901 36.70 -27.87 10.32
CA ARG A 901 37.13 -28.74 9.21
C ARG A 901 36.02 -28.93 8.18
N VAL A 902 36.40 -29.26 6.95
CA VAL A 902 35.44 -29.58 5.88
C VAL A 902 35.02 -31.04 6.00
N CYS A 903 33.72 -31.31 5.94
CA CYS A 903 33.12 -32.64 5.77
C CYS A 903 32.51 -32.71 4.38
N ALA A 904 32.57 -33.86 3.70
CA ALA A 904 32.04 -33.99 2.35
C ALA A 904 31.46 -35.38 2.08
N ASP A 905 30.16 -35.43 1.79
CA ASP A 905 29.48 -36.62 1.26
C ASP A 905 28.85 -36.31 -0.13
N PRO A 906 28.72 -37.28 -1.06
CA PRO A 906 28.12 -37.01 -2.37
C PRO A 906 26.60 -36.74 -2.28
N CYS A 907 26.12 -35.69 -2.94
CA CYS A 907 24.67 -35.40 -2.99
C CYS A 907 23.95 -36.14 -4.13
N PRO A 908 22.64 -36.45 -3.96
CA PRO A 908 21.80 -36.98 -5.03
C PRO A 908 21.59 -35.97 -6.17
N VAL A 909 21.37 -36.47 -7.39
CA VAL A 909 21.36 -35.70 -8.64
C VAL A 909 20.02 -35.90 -9.37
N TRP A 910 19.61 -34.89 -10.14
CA TRP A 910 18.43 -34.97 -11.02
C TRP A 910 18.73 -35.80 -12.25
N GLU A 911 17.97 -36.89 -12.43
CA GLU A 911 17.88 -37.65 -13.66
C GLU A 911 16.74 -37.08 -14.53
N ILE A 912 17.06 -36.76 -15.77
CA ILE A 912 16.18 -36.04 -16.69
C ILE A 912 15.58 -37.03 -17.69
N GLY A 913 14.25 -37.15 -17.72
CA GLY A 913 13.55 -37.97 -18.70
C GLY A 913 13.30 -37.28 -20.03
N GLU A 914 12.81 -38.06 -21.00
CA GLU A 914 12.41 -37.64 -22.34
C GLU A 914 11.24 -36.65 -22.33
N TRP A 915 11.17 -35.80 -23.36
CA TRP A 915 10.06 -34.88 -23.55
C TRP A 915 8.83 -35.60 -24.12
N SER A 916 7.65 -35.21 -23.67
CA SER A 916 6.37 -35.62 -24.25
C SER A 916 6.20 -35.02 -25.64
N PRO A 917 5.30 -35.59 -26.46
CA PRO A 917 4.77 -34.91 -27.63
C PRO A 917 4.19 -33.53 -27.26
N CYS A 918 4.14 -32.63 -28.23
CA CYS A 918 3.57 -31.30 -28.05
C CYS A 918 2.08 -31.43 -27.71
N SER A 919 1.59 -30.64 -26.75
CA SER A 919 0.20 -30.70 -26.27
C SER A 919 -0.85 -30.33 -27.32
N ARG A 920 -0.43 -29.84 -28.49
CA ARG A 920 -1.27 -29.54 -29.65
C ARG A 920 -0.60 -30.09 -30.90
N SER A 921 -1.38 -30.46 -31.90
CA SER A 921 -0.90 -30.94 -33.21
C SER A 921 -0.60 -29.83 -34.22
N CYS A 922 -1.06 -28.59 -33.96
CA CYS A 922 -0.75 -27.38 -34.73
C CYS A 922 -0.72 -26.15 -33.80
N GLY A 923 -0.09 -25.07 -34.25
CA GLY A 923 0.03 -23.81 -33.50
C GLY A 923 0.98 -23.91 -32.28
N LYS A 924 0.75 -23.04 -31.29
CA LYS A 924 1.57 -22.98 -30.06
C LYS A 924 1.06 -23.98 -29.02
N GLY A 925 1.93 -24.89 -28.58
CA GLY A 925 1.67 -25.85 -27.51
C GLY A 925 2.82 -25.89 -26.51
N PHE A 926 2.78 -26.89 -25.61
CA PHE A 926 3.84 -27.15 -24.64
C PHE A 926 4.16 -28.64 -24.57
N LYS A 927 5.40 -28.99 -24.25
CA LYS A 927 5.87 -30.35 -23.98
C LYS A 927 6.34 -30.46 -22.53
N ARG A 928 6.21 -31.65 -21.92
CA ARG A 928 6.57 -31.92 -20.53
C ARG A 928 7.57 -33.07 -20.44
N ARG A 929 8.48 -33.08 -19.46
CA ARG A 929 9.36 -34.23 -19.20
C ARG A 929 9.38 -34.62 -17.71
N PRO A 930 9.51 -35.91 -17.37
CA PRO A 930 9.61 -36.34 -15.98
C PRO A 930 11.03 -36.09 -15.43
N LEU A 931 11.12 -35.64 -14.18
CA LEU A 931 12.38 -35.54 -13.43
C LEU A 931 12.34 -36.48 -12.22
N ARG A 932 13.43 -37.23 -12.03
CA ARG A 932 13.64 -38.20 -10.94
C ARG A 932 14.88 -37.80 -10.14
N CYS A 933 14.88 -38.00 -8.83
CA CYS A 933 16.02 -37.71 -7.97
C CYS A 933 16.72 -39.03 -7.63
N THR A 934 17.99 -39.18 -7.99
CA THR A 934 18.73 -40.43 -7.79
C THR A 934 20.06 -40.20 -7.09
N THR A 935 20.45 -41.12 -6.21
CA THR A 935 21.80 -41.14 -5.63
C THR A 935 22.83 -41.65 -6.64
N GLN A 936 24.13 -41.48 -6.38
CA GLN A 936 25.18 -42.07 -7.22
C GLN A 936 25.12 -43.61 -7.29
N THR A 937 24.42 -44.25 -6.35
CA THR A 937 24.17 -45.70 -6.32
C THR A 937 22.90 -46.12 -7.07
N GLY A 938 22.19 -45.20 -7.72
CA GLY A 938 20.99 -45.48 -8.53
C GLY A 938 19.68 -45.58 -7.74
N LEU A 939 19.69 -45.26 -6.44
CA LEU A 939 18.50 -45.32 -5.59
C LEU A 939 17.62 -44.09 -5.83
N GLN A 940 16.32 -44.30 -6.12
CA GLN A 940 15.36 -43.20 -6.27
C GLN A 940 14.96 -42.63 -4.91
N LEU A 941 15.10 -41.31 -4.76
CA LEU A 941 14.70 -40.57 -3.59
C LEU A 941 13.50 -39.65 -3.88
N PRO A 942 12.72 -39.27 -2.85
CA PRO A 942 11.69 -38.25 -2.98
C PRO A 942 12.28 -36.92 -3.50
N ARG A 943 11.48 -36.17 -4.28
CA ARG A 943 11.92 -34.98 -5.02
C ARG A 943 12.57 -33.90 -4.14
N ASP A 944 12.18 -33.83 -2.89
CA ASP A 944 12.61 -32.79 -1.95
C ASP A 944 14.07 -32.96 -1.52
N HIS A 945 14.65 -34.15 -1.72
CA HIS A 945 16.06 -34.43 -1.40
C HIS A 945 17.07 -33.90 -2.44
N CYS A 946 16.64 -33.61 -3.68
CA CYS A 946 17.50 -33.02 -4.72
C CYS A 946 17.42 -31.48 -4.79
N ILE A 947 16.82 -30.83 -3.78
CA ILE A 947 16.64 -29.36 -3.73
C ILE A 947 17.94 -28.62 -3.30
N ALA A 948 18.91 -29.33 -2.73
CA ALA A 948 20.16 -28.74 -2.25
C ALA A 948 21.21 -28.58 -3.37
N GLY A 949 21.34 -27.36 -3.91
CA GLY A 949 22.62 -26.87 -4.45
C GLY A 949 22.83 -26.80 -5.97
N LYS A 950 21.92 -27.32 -6.82
CA LYS A 950 21.94 -27.04 -8.29
C LYS A 950 20.52 -26.83 -8.84
N ARG A 951 20.39 -25.91 -9.80
CA ARG A 951 19.10 -25.48 -10.42
C ARG A 951 18.30 -26.68 -10.93
N LYS A 952 17.04 -26.82 -10.48
CA LYS A 952 16.08 -27.80 -10.99
C LYS A 952 15.96 -27.67 -12.51
N PRO A 953 16.16 -28.75 -13.30
CA PRO A 953 15.97 -28.71 -14.75
C PRO A 953 14.52 -28.32 -15.12
N GLN A 954 14.34 -27.69 -16.29
CA GLN A 954 13.01 -27.27 -16.76
C GLN A 954 12.13 -28.48 -17.07
N GLU A 955 10.93 -28.56 -16.48
CA GLU A 955 9.96 -29.66 -16.67
C GLU A 955 8.96 -29.40 -17.81
N LEU A 956 8.80 -28.13 -18.22
CA LEU A 956 7.82 -27.70 -19.20
C LEU A 956 8.46 -26.71 -20.17
N ASP A 957 8.35 -26.98 -21.47
CA ASP A 957 8.92 -26.14 -22.53
C ASP A 957 7.90 -25.87 -23.64
N PHE A 958 8.02 -24.76 -24.33
CA PHE A 958 7.09 -24.38 -25.40
C PHE A 958 7.48 -25.04 -26.72
N CYS A 959 6.48 -25.54 -27.45
CA CYS A 959 6.66 -26.07 -28.79
C CYS A 959 5.77 -25.29 -29.76
N HIS A 960 6.32 -24.97 -30.92
CA HIS A 960 5.59 -24.33 -32.00
C HIS A 960 5.52 -25.32 -33.17
N LEU A 961 4.31 -25.74 -33.50
CA LEU A 961 4.04 -26.54 -34.68
C LEU A 961 3.48 -25.65 -35.80
N LYS A 962 3.30 -26.25 -36.98
CA LYS A 962 2.74 -25.55 -38.16
C LYS A 962 1.43 -24.83 -37.78
N PRO A 963 1.13 -23.67 -38.38
CA PRO A 963 -0.12 -22.95 -38.11
C PRO A 963 -1.32 -23.88 -38.25
N CYS A 964 -2.23 -23.80 -37.28
CA CYS A 964 -3.61 -24.14 -37.55
C CYS A 964 -4.18 -23.01 -38.44
#